data_AF-A0A497QJH4-F1
#
_entry.id   AF-A0A497QJH4-F1
#
_cell.length_a   1.000
_cell.length_b   1.000
_cell.length_c   1.000
_cell.angle_alpha   90.00
_cell.angle_beta   90.00
_cell.angle_gamma   90.00
#
_symmetry.space_group_name_H-M   'P 1'
#
loop_
_entity.id
_entity.type
_entity.pdbx_description
1 polymer ?
#
loop_
_entity_poly.entity_id
_entity_poly.type
_entity_poly.pdbx_seq_one_letter_code
_entity_poly.pdbx_strand_id
1 'polypeptide(L)'
;MDRKKSVLLMVSLLLLLCLAIIICVEKLEKRQEFDVETEFDLETIEKMQSQRLQNAIPIVVSKDDPFYAVIATPISLYYDGVKQYVQPLLVQDKKNPSLAISRFKDLYPTSYREIKTGSPEKVSIELSKNWKTCDAALIIENSQKGYEMGIVVAPLASYLNIPIFVTNDIEKIETQLKKLGVKYTFICGNLKPYRKTWRFENIEEINNLLIRFINKRFGTIGYVTITNPLDTKDVTVVDKVYFEFEGKAPSTVLLPAQTIHVLFKGFSKHHTFTIPNYKYARIKIDLINKDSEHVSELGDEIMLIIKDPDGKTCMYTSTQAGLPEIQNGDIVVDRVHSEIIIHDKPGHYTAQVIGKCFSKNEGEYRLEIMVEEIDGPRQPLMKNLSSLSPYLTAYHKGIVLANSSFAFVGDETIGIKGIVYPSGNKQLITYCNKHVWKVHGQLNELLGKIAGISSNNLELLQEYYAENPIHIGILGDTTMIPMFYYSNDEQSVIKGFGFPSDFIYGNIDPKYDDSENDTFTKHPFMENAVGRIISWDVEDCSALIARTLFYDAIIEKLGSWKDNATVQTCASIESRYLPVITPVLNAVMGLQEEEPTKWPTGETIFVNLKLSENMKKAGYNTRSTFLTASQREGFKDLAKYTRRSQILFPRFIEMISGEQIVKGGEYQQNSNFIYVMGHGIYYLYETGDLLVDTRGFPPISWFSRLFSPKGIRSGLSMHGAYSIRHVENMKFGPSTMFLQSCITGRIDGLLPENCLTAAYFHAGVNTVVAPTRHQGIIFPGWTTRDFIKAFLQYCIRREFPDLHFGSLIAEDFILNLIDNNKTVGMALRNAKNIYLPKEADFSFKLGPLFKSRETKHISIKMQCHRVFNLYGDPAFNPYQPINES
;
A
#
# COMPACT_ATOMS: atom_id res chain seq x y z
N MET A 1 -70.80 44.77 52.48
CA MET A 1 -69.42 44.26 52.37
C MET A 1 -68.56 45.39 51.80
N ASP A 2 -67.53 45.78 52.54
CA ASP A 2 -66.83 47.06 52.40
C ASP A 2 -66.07 47.19 51.07
N ARG A 3 -66.16 48.35 50.38
CA ARG A 3 -65.58 48.58 49.04
C ARG A 3 -64.06 48.35 49.04
N LYS A 4 -63.39 48.61 50.17
CA LYS A 4 -61.97 48.31 50.39
C LYS A 4 -61.66 46.80 50.44
N LYS A 5 -62.54 45.97 51.00
CA LYS A 5 -62.35 44.51 51.05
C LYS A 5 -62.52 43.86 49.68
N SER A 6 -63.42 44.39 48.84
CA SER A 6 -63.65 43.84 47.49
C SER A 6 -62.50 44.13 46.53
N VAL A 7 -61.89 45.33 46.63
CA VAL A 7 -60.69 45.67 45.85
C VAL A 7 -59.48 44.86 46.29
N LEU A 8 -59.30 44.66 47.60
CA LEU A 8 -58.20 43.84 48.12
C LEU A 8 -58.32 42.37 47.65
N LEU A 9 -59.54 41.83 47.64
CA LEU A 9 -59.79 40.47 47.15
C LEU A 9 -59.51 40.35 45.64
N MET A 10 -59.91 41.35 44.85
CA MET A 10 -59.67 41.36 43.41
C MET A 10 -58.19 41.45 43.07
N VAL A 11 -57.44 42.29 43.79
CA VAL A 11 -55.99 42.45 43.61
C VAL A 11 -55.24 41.17 44.03
N SER A 12 -55.65 40.54 45.13
CA SER A 12 -55.09 39.23 45.53
C SER A 12 -55.42 38.13 44.53
N LEU A 13 -56.62 38.12 43.95
CA LEU A 13 -57.00 37.14 42.92
C LEU A 13 -56.20 37.35 41.63
N LEU A 14 -55.97 38.61 41.23
CA LEU A 14 -55.17 38.96 40.06
C LEU A 14 -53.69 38.59 40.26
N LEU A 15 -53.15 38.83 41.47
CA LEU A 15 -51.79 38.43 41.83
C LEU A 15 -51.62 36.91 41.86
N LEU A 16 -52.63 36.17 42.35
CA LEU A 16 -52.64 34.70 42.33
C LEU A 16 -52.74 34.16 40.89
N LEU A 17 -53.52 34.80 40.01
CA LEU A 17 -53.58 34.44 38.60
C LEU A 17 -52.26 34.74 37.87
N CYS A 18 -51.63 35.88 38.14
CA CYS A 18 -50.32 36.21 37.60
C CYS A 18 -49.25 35.24 38.11
N LEU A 19 -49.27 34.85 39.39
CA LEU A 19 -48.37 33.81 39.91
C LEU A 19 -48.64 32.46 39.26
N ALA A 20 -49.90 32.08 39.04
CA ALA A 20 -50.25 30.82 38.38
C ALA A 20 -49.82 30.82 36.91
N ILE A 21 -49.90 31.95 36.21
CA ILE A 21 -49.41 32.11 34.84
C ILE A 21 -47.88 32.09 34.83
N ILE A 22 -47.19 32.77 35.75
CA ILE A 22 -45.72 32.72 35.86
C ILE A 22 -45.25 31.30 36.18
N ILE A 23 -45.92 30.57 37.08
CA ILE A 23 -45.61 29.18 37.40
C ILE A 23 -45.93 28.25 36.21
N CYS A 24 -46.98 28.52 35.42
CA CYS A 24 -47.27 27.77 34.20
C CYS A 24 -46.29 28.08 33.06
N VAL A 25 -45.83 29.32 32.93
CA VAL A 25 -44.83 29.76 31.94
C VAL A 25 -43.43 29.24 32.34
N GLU A 26 -43.05 29.29 33.62
CA GLU A 26 -41.84 28.63 34.15
C GLU A 26 -41.93 27.10 34.04
N LYS A 27 -43.12 26.49 34.11
CA LYS A 27 -43.31 25.06 33.82
C LYS A 27 -43.22 24.72 32.34
N LEU A 28 -43.48 25.66 31.44
CA LEU A 28 -43.31 25.51 29.99
C LEU A 28 -41.86 25.79 29.54
N GLU A 29 -41.11 26.60 30.29
CA GLU A 29 -39.68 26.91 30.04
C GLU A 29 -38.69 26.04 30.81
N LYS A 30 -39.13 25.16 31.72
CA LYS A 30 -38.30 24.03 32.14
C LYS A 30 -38.18 23.05 30.96
N ARG A 31 -37.21 23.32 30.07
CA ARG A 31 -36.54 22.29 29.27
C ARG A 31 -36.34 21.10 30.21
N GLN A 32 -36.90 19.94 29.87
CA GLN A 32 -36.57 18.69 30.54
C GLN A 32 -35.04 18.58 30.54
N GLU A 33 -34.41 18.73 31.71
CA GLU A 33 -33.05 18.23 31.93
C GLU A 33 -33.11 16.73 31.66
N PHE A 34 -32.62 16.32 30.49
CA PHE A 34 -32.44 14.93 30.13
C PHE A 34 -31.20 14.39 30.85
N ASP A 35 -31.28 14.26 32.16
CA ASP A 35 -30.27 13.55 32.95
C ASP A 35 -30.64 12.07 32.97
N VAL A 36 -30.09 11.26 32.05
CA VAL A 36 -29.78 9.83 32.28
C VAL A 36 -28.72 9.35 31.27
N GLU A 37 -27.44 9.44 31.62
CA GLU A 37 -26.42 8.56 31.03
C GLU A 37 -26.64 7.14 31.56
N THR A 38 -26.88 6.19 30.66
CA THR A 38 -27.15 4.78 30.98
C THR A 38 -26.55 3.89 29.91
N GLU A 39 -25.83 2.84 30.32
CA GLU A 39 -25.53 1.72 29.44
C GLU A 39 -26.81 0.89 29.23
N PHE A 40 -27.05 0.46 27.99
CA PHE A 40 -28.20 -0.39 27.66
C PHE A 40 -27.76 -1.86 27.60
N ASP A 41 -28.64 -2.78 27.98
CA ASP A 41 -28.37 -4.20 27.74
C ASP A 41 -28.41 -4.53 26.24
N LEU A 42 -27.77 -5.64 25.89
CA LEU A 42 -27.63 -6.08 24.50
C LEU A 42 -28.99 -6.45 23.87
N GLU A 43 -29.97 -6.89 24.68
CA GLU A 43 -31.32 -7.18 24.18
C GLU A 43 -32.06 -5.91 23.75
N THR A 44 -31.88 -4.82 24.48
CA THR A 44 -32.44 -3.51 24.15
C THR A 44 -31.86 -3.01 22.85
N ILE A 45 -30.54 -3.15 22.66
CA ILE A 45 -29.86 -2.77 21.41
C ILE A 45 -30.38 -3.57 20.22
N GLU A 46 -30.58 -4.88 20.37
CA GLU A 46 -31.10 -5.71 19.28
C GLU A 46 -32.56 -5.43 18.91
N LYS A 47 -33.37 -4.99 19.88
CA LYS A 47 -34.77 -4.63 19.67
C LYS A 47 -34.97 -3.25 19.04
N MET A 48 -33.90 -2.45 18.87
CA MET A 48 -33.98 -1.14 18.21
C MET A 48 -34.41 -1.29 16.75
N GLN A 49 -35.44 -0.54 16.34
CA GLN A 49 -35.95 -0.59 14.98
C GLN A 49 -35.72 0.70 14.22
N SER A 50 -35.57 0.57 12.90
CA SER A 50 -35.49 1.70 11.98
C SER A 50 -36.26 1.39 10.70
N GLN A 51 -36.85 2.43 10.13
CA GLN A 51 -37.55 2.36 8.85
C GLN A 51 -36.89 3.34 7.88
N ARG A 52 -36.34 2.83 6.78
CA ARG A 52 -35.74 3.65 5.72
C ARG A 52 -36.77 4.07 4.68
N LEU A 53 -36.51 5.20 4.03
CA LEU A 53 -37.24 5.65 2.83
C LEU A 53 -36.64 5.07 1.55
N GLN A 54 -35.35 4.72 1.58
CA GLN A 54 -34.60 4.19 0.44
C GLN A 54 -33.60 3.13 0.94
N ASN A 55 -33.27 2.17 0.07
CA ASN A 55 -32.22 1.17 0.31
C ASN A 55 -30.82 1.83 0.33
N ALA A 56 -29.77 1.02 0.29
CA ALA A 56 -28.40 1.52 0.17
C ALA A 56 -28.25 2.33 -1.13
N ILE A 57 -27.45 3.40 -1.09
CA ILE A 57 -27.31 4.34 -2.21
C ILE A 57 -25.83 4.43 -2.63
N PRO A 58 -25.50 4.34 -3.93
CA PRO A 58 -24.17 4.69 -4.42
C PRO A 58 -23.88 6.16 -4.15
N ILE A 59 -22.81 6.46 -3.44
CA ILE A 59 -22.50 7.84 -3.00
C ILE A 59 -21.07 8.22 -3.32
N VAL A 60 -20.88 9.48 -3.69
CA VAL A 60 -19.58 10.13 -3.81
C VAL A 60 -19.56 11.28 -2.82
N VAL A 61 -18.57 11.28 -1.94
CA VAL A 61 -18.35 12.36 -0.96
C VAL A 61 -17.07 13.11 -1.28
N SER A 62 -17.02 14.40 -0.90
CA SER A 62 -15.80 15.19 -1.07
C SER A 62 -14.65 14.67 -0.21
N LYS A 63 -13.41 14.76 -0.71
CA LYS A 63 -12.21 14.48 0.09
C LYS A 63 -11.85 15.56 1.11
N ASP A 64 -12.53 16.71 1.06
CA ASP A 64 -12.20 17.89 1.88
C ASP A 64 -12.36 17.66 3.39
N ASP A 65 -13.22 16.73 3.81
CA ASP A 65 -13.48 16.45 5.23
C ASP A 65 -13.65 14.94 5.46
N PRO A 66 -12.82 14.33 6.34
CA PRO A 66 -12.84 12.89 6.57
C PRO A 66 -14.13 12.38 7.22
N PHE A 67 -14.93 13.25 7.88
CA PHE A 67 -16.20 12.83 8.44
C PHE A 67 -17.23 12.44 7.39
N TYR A 68 -17.11 12.92 6.15
CA TYR A 68 -18.12 12.63 5.13
C TYR A 68 -18.22 11.14 4.80
N ALA A 69 -17.08 10.44 4.68
CA ALA A 69 -17.07 9.00 4.47
C ALA A 69 -17.65 8.23 5.67
N VAL A 70 -17.34 8.69 6.89
CA VAL A 70 -17.89 8.11 8.13
C VAL A 70 -19.41 8.24 8.17
N ILE A 71 -19.96 9.44 7.90
CA ILE A 71 -21.41 9.69 7.85
C ILE A 71 -22.08 8.87 6.74
N ALA A 72 -21.43 8.76 5.58
CA ALA A 72 -21.95 8.05 4.42
C ALA A 72 -21.91 6.52 4.53
N THR A 73 -21.17 5.98 5.51
CA THR A 73 -21.05 4.54 5.72
C THR A 73 -22.41 3.84 5.90
N PRO A 74 -23.29 4.20 6.87
CA PRO A 74 -24.63 3.60 7.03
C PRO A 74 -25.64 3.98 5.93
N ILE A 75 -25.28 4.90 5.03
CA ILE A 75 -26.08 5.25 3.84
C ILE A 75 -25.84 4.22 2.74
N SER A 76 -24.57 3.86 2.55
CA SER A 76 -24.10 3.00 1.47
C SER A 76 -24.07 1.53 1.89
N LEU A 77 -23.98 1.25 3.18
CA LEU A 77 -23.92 -0.09 3.73
C LEU A 77 -24.74 -0.18 5.03
N TYR A 78 -25.73 -1.06 5.08
CA TYR A 78 -26.46 -1.35 6.32
C TYR A 78 -26.97 -2.79 6.37
N TYR A 79 -27.45 -3.18 7.54
CA TYR A 79 -28.04 -4.50 7.76
C TYR A 79 -29.51 -4.39 8.19
N ASP A 80 -30.33 -5.31 7.67
CA ASP A 80 -31.68 -5.58 8.18
C ASP A 80 -31.67 -7.00 8.76
N GLY A 81 -31.56 -7.08 10.09
CA GLY A 81 -31.18 -8.32 10.78
C GLY A 81 -29.79 -8.78 10.33
N VAL A 82 -29.72 -9.96 9.69
CA VAL A 82 -28.48 -10.53 9.15
C VAL A 82 -28.24 -10.19 7.67
N LYS A 83 -29.24 -9.63 6.99
CA LYS A 83 -29.17 -9.35 5.55
C LYS A 83 -28.43 -8.05 5.31
N GLN A 84 -27.37 -8.12 4.51
CA GLN A 84 -26.56 -6.97 4.11
C GLN A 84 -27.16 -6.27 2.89
N TYR A 85 -27.12 -4.94 2.89
CA TYR A 85 -27.38 -4.08 1.73
C TYR A 85 -26.18 -3.17 1.53
N VAL A 86 -25.56 -3.23 0.36
CA VAL A 86 -24.31 -2.51 0.06
C VAL A 86 -24.39 -1.81 -1.30
N GLN A 87 -23.84 -0.61 -1.37
CA GLN A 87 -23.62 0.18 -2.58
C GLN A 87 -22.28 0.93 -2.48
N PRO A 88 -21.65 1.30 -3.60
CA PRO A 88 -20.33 1.94 -3.58
C PRO A 88 -20.30 3.25 -2.80
N LEU A 89 -19.26 3.42 -1.99
CA LEU A 89 -18.89 4.67 -1.33
C LEU A 89 -17.54 5.13 -1.89
N LEU A 90 -17.55 6.26 -2.58
CA LEU A 90 -16.36 6.86 -3.19
C LEU A 90 -16.04 8.20 -2.51
N VAL A 91 -14.75 8.50 -2.40
CA VAL A 91 -14.23 9.79 -1.97
C VAL A 91 -13.56 10.43 -3.17
N GLN A 92 -13.80 11.71 -3.42
CA GLN A 92 -13.35 12.36 -4.65
C GLN A 92 -12.96 13.82 -4.44
N ASP A 93 -11.90 14.28 -5.10
CA ASP A 93 -11.65 15.69 -5.34
C ASP A 93 -12.61 16.21 -6.41
N LYS A 94 -13.21 17.37 -6.12
CA LYS A 94 -14.19 17.99 -7.01
C LYS A 94 -13.57 18.65 -8.22
N LYS A 95 -12.36 19.19 -8.05
CA LYS A 95 -11.65 19.96 -9.07
C LYS A 95 -10.95 19.00 -10.02
N ASN A 96 -10.17 18.09 -9.46
CA ASN A 96 -9.31 17.19 -10.21
C ASN A 96 -9.47 15.75 -9.69
N PRO A 97 -10.57 15.06 -10.04
CA PRO A 97 -10.79 13.69 -9.59
C PRO A 97 -9.70 12.75 -10.08
N SER A 98 -9.30 11.80 -9.23
CA SER A 98 -8.35 10.77 -9.63
C SER A 98 -8.87 9.93 -10.83
N LEU A 99 -7.95 9.50 -11.70
CA LEU A 99 -8.24 8.53 -12.76
C LEU A 99 -8.73 7.19 -12.19
N ALA A 100 -8.31 6.80 -11.00
CA ALA A 100 -8.77 5.58 -10.34
C ALA A 100 -10.29 5.60 -10.07
N ILE A 101 -10.84 6.77 -9.71
CA ILE A 101 -12.28 6.99 -9.53
C ILE A 101 -13.02 6.86 -10.86
N SER A 102 -12.50 7.51 -11.90
CA SER A 102 -13.10 7.48 -13.24
C SER A 102 -13.13 6.04 -13.78
N ARG A 103 -12.01 5.31 -13.68
CA ARG A 103 -11.93 3.88 -14.04
C ARG A 103 -12.95 3.03 -13.30
N PHE A 104 -13.13 3.23 -11.99
CA PHE A 104 -14.15 2.49 -11.24
C PHE A 104 -15.57 2.80 -11.73
N LYS A 105 -15.91 4.07 -11.99
CA LYS A 105 -17.24 4.45 -12.50
C LYS A 105 -17.51 3.86 -13.89
N ASP A 106 -16.49 3.71 -14.73
CA ASP A 106 -16.60 3.05 -16.03
C ASP A 106 -16.89 1.54 -15.90
N LEU A 107 -16.24 0.87 -14.95
CA LEU A 107 -16.46 -0.55 -14.64
C LEU A 107 -17.81 -0.80 -13.95
N TYR A 108 -18.25 0.16 -13.12
CA TYR A 108 -19.50 0.10 -12.36
C TYR A 108 -20.38 1.34 -12.64
N PRO A 109 -21.00 1.42 -13.84
CA PRO A 109 -21.81 2.56 -14.22
C PRO A 109 -23.13 2.55 -13.44
N THR A 110 -23.34 3.58 -12.63
CA THR A 110 -24.58 3.81 -11.88
C THR A 110 -24.76 5.30 -11.58
N SER A 111 -25.93 5.68 -11.09
CA SER A 111 -26.19 7.05 -10.63
C SER A 111 -25.70 7.22 -9.20
N TYR A 112 -24.71 8.10 -9.01
CA TYR A 112 -24.16 8.41 -7.70
C TYR A 112 -24.84 9.64 -7.09
N ARG A 113 -25.20 9.57 -5.80
CA ARG A 113 -25.54 10.76 -5.03
C ARG A 113 -24.24 11.48 -4.68
N GLU A 114 -24.16 12.78 -4.98
CA GLU A 114 -22.94 13.56 -4.74
C GLU A 114 -23.11 14.48 -3.54
N ILE A 115 -22.25 14.34 -2.54
CA ILE A 115 -22.15 15.26 -1.39
C ILE A 115 -20.93 16.14 -1.60
N LYS A 116 -21.19 17.36 -2.08
CA LYS A 116 -20.14 18.31 -2.44
C LYS A 116 -19.75 19.18 -1.25
N THR A 117 -20.66 19.95 -0.69
CA THR A 117 -20.27 21.03 0.24
C THR A 117 -21.11 21.04 1.51
N GLY A 118 -20.54 21.46 2.63
CA GLY A 118 -21.27 21.68 3.87
C GLY A 118 -20.37 21.49 5.08
N SER A 119 -20.85 21.81 6.28
CA SER A 119 -20.20 21.27 7.48
C SER A 119 -20.60 19.79 7.64
N PRO A 120 -19.79 18.95 8.32
CA PRO A 120 -20.19 17.60 8.72
C PRO A 120 -21.58 17.56 9.40
N GLU A 121 -21.93 18.60 10.17
CA GLU A 121 -23.26 18.78 10.75
C GLU A 121 -24.38 18.90 9.72
N LYS A 122 -24.22 19.77 8.71
CA LYS A 122 -25.24 19.92 7.66
C LYS A 122 -25.37 18.66 6.83
N VAL A 123 -24.24 18.04 6.48
CA VAL A 123 -24.18 16.81 5.69
C VAL A 123 -24.87 15.66 6.43
N SER A 124 -24.59 15.48 7.72
CA SER A 124 -25.22 14.44 8.52
C SER A 124 -26.74 14.66 8.70
N ILE A 125 -27.19 15.89 8.92
CA ILE A 125 -28.63 16.22 8.91
C ILE A 125 -29.26 15.86 7.56
N GLU A 126 -28.61 16.21 6.45
CA GLU A 126 -29.12 15.91 5.11
C GLU A 126 -29.25 14.40 4.86
N LEU A 127 -28.21 13.63 5.17
CA LEU A 127 -28.17 12.19 4.96
C LEU A 127 -29.10 11.44 5.92
N SER A 128 -29.34 11.98 7.13
CA SER A 128 -30.33 11.41 8.06
C SER A 128 -31.77 11.37 7.52
N LYS A 129 -32.07 12.13 6.45
CA LYS A 129 -33.38 12.11 5.78
C LYS A 129 -33.64 10.83 5.01
N ASN A 130 -32.65 9.93 4.90
CA ASN A 130 -32.83 8.59 4.35
C ASN A 130 -33.69 7.69 5.25
N TRP A 131 -33.88 8.06 6.52
CA TRP A 131 -34.76 7.37 7.46
C TRP A 131 -36.09 8.09 7.61
N LYS A 132 -37.17 7.29 7.68
CA LYS A 132 -38.51 7.75 8.05
C LYS A 132 -38.65 7.82 9.57
N THR A 133 -38.26 6.74 10.25
CA THR A 133 -38.21 6.63 11.71
C THR A 133 -37.01 5.81 12.14
N CYS A 134 -36.49 6.07 13.33
CA CYS A 134 -35.35 5.36 13.89
C CYS A 134 -35.35 5.47 15.42
N ASP A 135 -35.27 4.33 16.12
CA ASP A 135 -35.25 4.31 17.58
C ASP A 135 -33.92 4.83 18.15
N ALA A 136 -32.83 4.75 17.40
CA ALA A 136 -31.50 5.16 17.85
C ALA A 136 -30.73 6.03 16.84
N ALA A 137 -29.71 6.74 17.32
CA ALA A 137 -28.77 7.48 16.48
C ALA A 137 -27.36 7.44 17.09
N LEU A 138 -26.34 7.46 16.22
CA LEU A 138 -24.95 7.67 16.64
C LEU A 138 -24.61 9.15 16.47
N ILE A 139 -24.10 9.78 17.53
CA ILE A 139 -23.72 11.20 17.54
C ILE A 139 -22.23 11.30 17.84
N ILE A 140 -21.50 11.98 16.97
CA ILE A 140 -20.06 12.14 17.03
C ILE A 140 -19.74 13.64 17.17
N GLU A 141 -18.89 13.99 18.13
CA GLU A 141 -18.35 15.34 18.27
C GLU A 141 -17.52 15.71 17.03
N ASN A 142 -17.68 16.92 16.49
CA ASN A 142 -16.86 17.41 15.39
C ASN A 142 -15.48 17.88 15.92
N SER A 143 -14.69 16.91 16.40
CA SER A 143 -13.37 17.08 16.99
C SER A 143 -12.47 15.89 16.63
N GLN A 144 -11.15 16.00 16.82
CA GLN A 144 -10.22 14.88 16.62
C GLN A 144 -10.56 13.69 17.52
N LYS A 145 -10.91 13.96 18.79
CA LYS A 145 -11.31 12.93 19.76
C LYS A 145 -12.60 12.24 19.29
N GLY A 146 -13.57 13.02 18.82
CA GLY A 146 -14.81 12.51 18.25
C GLY A 146 -14.54 11.65 17.01
N TYR A 147 -13.66 12.09 16.10
CA TYR A 147 -13.26 11.32 14.91
C TYR A 147 -12.62 9.97 15.27
N GLU A 148 -11.64 9.97 16.18
CA GLU A 148 -10.92 8.76 16.62
C GLU A 148 -11.85 7.68 17.19
N MET A 149 -12.81 8.06 18.04
CA MET A 149 -13.84 7.11 18.51
C MET A 149 -14.88 6.81 17.44
N GLY A 150 -15.24 7.81 16.63
CA GLY A 150 -16.26 7.76 15.60
C GLY A 150 -15.99 6.71 14.53
N ILE A 151 -14.74 6.60 14.04
CA ILE A 151 -14.38 5.57 13.07
C ILE A 151 -14.47 4.14 13.66
N VAL A 152 -14.26 3.99 14.96
CA VAL A 152 -14.36 2.68 15.62
C VAL A 152 -15.81 2.25 15.80
N VAL A 153 -16.71 3.18 16.19
CA VAL A 153 -18.12 2.86 16.45
C VAL A 153 -19.00 2.92 15.20
N ALA A 154 -18.60 3.62 14.13
CA ALA A 154 -19.40 3.78 12.92
C ALA A 154 -19.89 2.45 12.27
N PRO A 155 -19.16 1.31 12.32
CA PRO A 155 -19.72 0.02 11.92
C PRO A 155 -21.01 -0.35 12.64
N LEU A 156 -21.15 -0.02 13.94
CA LEU A 156 -22.38 -0.24 14.71
C LEU A 156 -23.57 0.46 14.07
N ALA A 157 -23.38 1.66 13.52
CA ALA A 157 -24.45 2.40 12.85
C ALA A 157 -24.97 1.67 11.60
N SER A 158 -24.07 1.00 10.87
CA SER A 158 -24.43 0.14 9.73
C SER A 158 -25.16 -1.11 10.19
N TYR A 159 -24.66 -1.76 11.25
CA TYR A 159 -25.27 -2.98 11.76
C TYR A 159 -26.66 -2.75 12.35
N LEU A 160 -26.88 -1.62 13.02
CA LEU A 160 -28.19 -1.23 13.58
C LEU A 160 -29.07 -0.48 12.58
N ASN A 161 -28.56 -0.16 11.39
CA ASN A 161 -29.27 0.65 10.40
C ASN A 161 -29.77 1.99 10.99
N ILE A 162 -28.87 2.77 11.59
CA ILE A 162 -29.16 4.05 12.24
C ILE A 162 -28.35 5.19 11.61
N PRO A 163 -28.85 6.44 11.66
CA PRO A 163 -28.10 7.60 11.16
C PRO A 163 -26.92 7.97 12.05
N ILE A 164 -25.89 8.54 11.44
CA ILE A 164 -24.77 9.21 12.11
C ILE A 164 -24.99 10.72 12.03
N PHE A 165 -24.88 11.41 13.16
CA PHE A 165 -24.84 12.86 13.27
C PHE A 165 -23.46 13.31 13.73
N VAL A 166 -22.93 14.36 13.10
CA VAL A 166 -21.67 14.99 13.53
C VAL A 166 -21.97 16.41 13.97
N THR A 167 -21.73 16.77 15.23
CA THR A 167 -22.02 18.12 15.73
C THR A 167 -21.21 18.45 16.97
N ASN A 168 -21.05 19.74 17.27
CA ASN A 168 -20.53 20.21 18.55
C ASN A 168 -21.65 20.63 19.52
N ASP A 169 -22.90 20.59 19.08
CA ASP A 169 -24.06 21.03 19.85
C ASP A 169 -25.33 20.28 19.44
N ILE A 170 -25.83 19.43 20.35
CA ILE A 170 -27.02 18.62 20.10
C ILE A 170 -28.24 19.47 19.75
N GLU A 171 -28.35 20.70 20.26
CA GLU A 171 -29.49 21.57 19.99
C GLU A 171 -29.68 21.82 18.49
N LYS A 172 -28.59 21.77 17.71
CA LYS A 172 -28.60 21.97 16.25
C LYS A 172 -29.18 20.77 15.48
N ILE A 173 -29.11 19.58 16.05
CA ILE A 173 -29.66 18.34 15.44
C ILE A 173 -30.96 17.89 16.11
N GLU A 174 -31.35 18.48 17.24
CA GLU A 174 -32.47 18.07 18.08
C GLU A 174 -33.79 17.97 17.31
N THR A 175 -34.07 18.93 16.43
CA THR A 175 -35.27 18.95 15.59
C THR A 175 -35.34 17.69 14.72
N GLN A 176 -34.21 17.28 14.14
CA GLN A 176 -34.14 16.11 13.27
C GLN A 176 -34.21 14.82 14.08
N LEU A 177 -33.57 14.75 15.26
CA LEU A 177 -33.70 13.61 16.18
C LEU A 177 -35.16 13.38 16.61
N LYS A 178 -35.88 14.46 16.96
CA LYS A 178 -37.31 14.42 17.31
C LYS A 178 -38.15 13.92 16.13
N LYS A 179 -37.88 14.42 14.91
CA LYS A 179 -38.59 14.01 13.69
C LYS A 179 -38.43 12.52 13.39
N LEU A 180 -37.24 11.97 13.60
CA LEU A 180 -36.95 10.55 13.40
C LEU A 180 -37.50 9.66 14.53
N GLY A 181 -37.88 10.24 15.67
CA GLY A 181 -38.39 9.50 16.82
C GLY A 181 -37.30 8.83 17.67
N VAL A 182 -36.06 9.32 17.60
CA VAL A 182 -34.89 8.74 18.29
C VAL A 182 -35.10 8.72 19.80
N LYS A 183 -35.05 7.54 20.42
CA LYS A 183 -35.20 7.31 21.88
C LYS A 183 -33.86 7.07 22.57
N TYR A 184 -32.91 6.50 21.85
CA TYR A 184 -31.58 6.10 22.35
C TYR A 184 -30.48 6.79 21.54
N THR A 185 -29.40 7.22 22.18
CA THR A 185 -28.24 7.79 21.49
C THR A 185 -26.95 7.17 21.96
N PHE A 186 -26.10 6.83 21.00
CA PHE A 186 -24.69 6.51 21.24
C PHE A 186 -23.89 7.78 21.01
N ILE A 187 -23.03 8.18 21.96
CA ILE A 187 -22.27 9.44 21.88
C ILE A 187 -20.77 9.19 21.93
N CYS A 188 -20.05 9.75 20.97
CA CYS A 188 -18.59 9.86 20.94
C CYS A 188 -18.16 11.31 21.14
N GLY A 189 -17.52 11.61 22.27
CA GLY A 189 -17.02 12.95 22.60
C GLY A 189 -17.81 13.61 23.72
N ASN A 190 -17.50 14.89 24.00
CA ASN A 190 -18.06 15.60 25.14
C ASN A 190 -19.30 16.43 24.79
N LEU A 191 -20.37 15.76 24.36
CA LEU A 191 -21.65 16.39 24.01
C LEU A 191 -22.68 16.25 25.14
N LYS A 192 -23.71 17.12 25.22
CA LYS A 192 -24.82 16.91 26.17
C LYS A 192 -25.53 15.57 25.89
N PRO A 193 -26.15 14.89 26.87
CA PRO A 193 -26.97 13.71 26.60
C PRO A 193 -28.26 14.09 25.85
N TYR A 194 -28.83 13.14 25.09
CA TYR A 194 -30.16 13.28 24.47
C TYR A 194 -31.02 12.04 24.77
N ARG A 195 -32.06 12.22 25.59
CA ARG A 195 -32.89 11.12 26.10
C ARG A 195 -32.00 10.03 26.74
N LYS A 196 -32.22 8.75 26.43
CA LYS A 196 -31.39 7.66 26.94
C LYS A 196 -30.07 7.64 26.17
N THR A 197 -28.96 7.87 26.88
CA THR A 197 -27.65 8.02 26.25
C THR A 197 -26.64 6.99 26.75
N TRP A 198 -25.97 6.30 25.82
CA TRP A 198 -24.71 5.59 26.08
C TRP A 198 -23.56 6.44 25.52
N ARG A 199 -22.78 7.06 26.40
CA ARG A 199 -21.55 7.77 26.03
C ARG A 199 -20.37 6.81 26.15
N PHE A 200 -19.55 6.74 25.10
CA PHE A 200 -18.31 5.97 25.15
C PHE A 200 -17.19 6.81 25.74
N GLU A 201 -16.48 6.24 26.71
CA GLU A 201 -15.32 6.87 27.32
C GLU A 201 -14.05 6.63 26.52
N ASN A 202 -13.94 5.46 25.86
CA ASN A 202 -12.77 5.04 25.12
C ASN A 202 -13.08 3.98 24.05
N ILE A 203 -12.06 3.68 23.24
CA ILE A 203 -12.09 2.70 22.14
C ILE A 203 -12.31 1.27 22.63
N GLU A 204 -11.80 0.93 23.81
CA GLU A 204 -11.93 -0.42 24.37
C GLU A 204 -13.39 -0.77 24.68
N GLU A 205 -14.13 0.18 25.26
CA GLU A 205 -15.56 0.05 25.54
C GLU A 205 -16.37 -0.19 24.26
N ILE A 206 -16.07 0.57 23.20
CA ILE A 206 -16.70 0.42 21.88
C ILE A 206 -16.43 -0.99 21.33
N ASN A 207 -15.17 -1.43 21.35
CA ASN A 207 -14.79 -2.76 20.86
C ASN A 207 -15.46 -3.87 21.65
N ASN A 208 -15.54 -3.77 22.99
CA ASN A 208 -16.22 -4.75 23.83
C ASN A 208 -17.73 -4.83 23.52
N LEU A 209 -18.39 -3.70 23.23
CA LEU A 209 -19.77 -3.69 22.77
C LEU A 209 -19.91 -4.36 21.39
N LEU A 210 -19.07 -3.98 20.43
CA LEU A 210 -19.08 -4.53 19.08
C LEU A 210 -18.83 -6.04 19.07
N ILE A 211 -17.87 -6.55 19.83
CA ILE A 211 -17.60 -8.00 19.94
C ILE A 211 -18.85 -8.75 20.38
N ARG A 212 -19.46 -8.32 21.49
CA ARG A 212 -20.67 -8.96 22.02
C ARG A 212 -21.83 -8.90 21.04
N PHE A 213 -22.01 -7.75 20.39
CA PHE A 213 -23.08 -7.53 19.43
C PHE A 213 -22.90 -8.35 18.15
N ILE A 214 -21.70 -8.35 17.55
CA ILE A 214 -21.40 -9.09 16.32
C ILE A 214 -21.52 -10.59 16.57
N ASN A 215 -20.96 -11.11 17.66
CA ASN A 215 -21.09 -12.53 18.00
C ASN A 215 -22.55 -12.94 18.18
N LYS A 216 -23.38 -12.09 18.80
CA LYS A 216 -24.81 -12.37 18.96
C LYS A 216 -25.59 -12.31 17.64
N ARG A 217 -25.33 -11.32 16.79
CA ARG A 217 -26.08 -11.08 15.55
C ARG A 217 -25.59 -11.93 14.36
N PHE A 218 -24.29 -12.10 14.23
CA PHE A 218 -23.64 -12.68 13.06
C PHE A 218 -22.89 -13.99 13.36
N GLY A 219 -22.70 -14.33 14.64
CA GLY A 219 -22.09 -15.58 15.08
C GLY A 219 -20.58 -15.48 15.31
N THR A 220 -19.83 -14.89 14.37
CA THR A 220 -18.36 -14.79 14.45
C THR A 220 -17.84 -13.47 13.89
N ILE A 221 -16.62 -13.10 14.28
CA ILE A 221 -15.88 -11.95 13.77
C ILE A 221 -14.73 -12.48 12.91
N GLY A 222 -14.82 -12.29 11.60
CA GLY A 222 -13.84 -12.80 10.63
C GLY A 222 -12.86 -11.76 10.09
N TYR A 223 -12.92 -10.51 10.55
CA TYR A 223 -12.15 -9.40 10.01
C TYR A 223 -11.82 -8.32 11.04
N VAL A 224 -10.58 -7.86 11.06
CA VAL A 224 -10.11 -6.70 11.83
C VAL A 224 -9.44 -5.70 10.91
N THR A 225 -9.86 -4.44 10.96
CA THR A 225 -9.15 -3.33 10.29
C THR A 225 -8.27 -2.60 11.29
N ILE A 226 -6.97 -2.52 11.04
CA ILE A 226 -6.06 -1.66 11.81
C ILE A 226 -5.94 -0.33 11.07
N THR A 227 -6.15 0.78 11.77
CA THR A 227 -6.01 2.13 11.20
C THR A 227 -5.43 3.13 12.20
N ASN A 228 -5.08 4.32 11.74
CA ASN A 228 -4.61 5.41 12.60
C ASN A 228 -5.33 6.73 12.24
N PRO A 229 -6.12 7.31 13.16
CA PRO A 229 -6.88 8.53 12.88
C PRO A 229 -6.04 9.82 12.76
N LEU A 230 -4.73 9.77 13.07
CA LEU A 230 -3.81 10.91 12.83
C LEU A 230 -3.50 11.15 11.35
N ASP A 231 -3.89 10.23 10.46
CA ASP A 231 -3.70 10.37 9.02
C ASP A 231 -4.52 11.51 8.37
N THR A 232 -5.37 12.16 9.16
CA THR A 232 -6.13 13.36 8.80
C THR A 232 -5.39 14.66 9.08
N LYS A 233 -4.27 14.61 9.82
CA LYS A 233 -3.52 15.79 10.24
C LYS A 233 -2.23 15.94 9.44
N ASP A 234 -2.08 17.07 8.77
CA ASP A 234 -0.82 17.47 8.14
C ASP A 234 0.04 18.33 9.07
N VAL A 235 1.32 18.47 8.72
CA VAL A 235 2.28 19.31 9.44
C VAL A 235 2.13 20.78 9.04
N THR A 236 2.47 21.68 9.96
CA THR A 236 2.43 23.12 9.70
C THR A 236 3.82 23.59 9.28
N VAL A 237 3.90 24.33 8.17
CA VAL A 237 5.14 24.97 7.71
C VAL A 237 5.35 26.27 8.48
N VAL A 238 6.50 26.40 9.13
CA VAL A 238 6.88 27.55 9.96
C VAL A 238 7.75 28.54 9.17
N ASP A 239 8.75 28.03 8.47
CA ASP A 239 9.69 28.80 7.65
C ASP A 239 10.06 28.01 6.39
N LYS A 240 10.63 28.66 5.38
CA LYS A 240 11.09 27.99 4.17
C LYS A 240 12.23 28.73 3.47
N VAL A 241 13.14 27.96 2.90
CA VAL A 241 14.16 28.44 1.95
C VAL A 241 14.06 27.68 0.63
N TYR A 242 14.43 28.35 -0.46
CA TYR A 242 14.31 27.82 -1.82
C TYR A 242 15.63 27.90 -2.56
N PHE A 243 15.94 26.85 -3.31
CA PHE A 243 17.10 26.76 -4.18
C PHE A 243 16.65 26.24 -5.55
N GLU A 244 17.16 26.87 -6.61
CA GLU A 244 16.92 26.43 -7.98
C GLU A 244 18.27 26.28 -8.68
N PHE A 245 18.40 25.17 -9.39
CA PHE A 245 19.59 24.86 -10.17
C PHE A 245 19.19 24.42 -11.56
N GLU A 246 19.92 24.91 -12.56
CA GLU A 246 19.83 24.41 -13.93
C GLU A 246 21.22 23.95 -14.38
N GLY A 247 21.25 22.95 -15.25
CA GLY A 247 22.52 22.44 -15.73
C GLY A 247 22.41 21.33 -16.75
N LYS A 248 23.59 20.83 -17.13
CA LYS A 248 23.78 19.68 -18.02
C LYS A 248 24.51 18.58 -17.26
N ALA A 249 23.93 17.38 -17.22
CA ALA A 249 24.56 16.20 -16.62
C ALA A 249 25.10 15.29 -17.75
N PRO A 250 26.37 14.85 -17.69
CA PRO A 250 26.88 13.86 -18.63
C PRO A 250 26.03 12.59 -18.63
N SER A 251 25.78 12.04 -19.82
CA SER A 251 25.05 10.80 -19.93
C SER A 251 25.95 9.61 -19.54
N THR A 252 25.53 8.86 -18.53
CA THR A 252 26.26 7.70 -18.00
C THR A 252 25.96 6.37 -18.70
N VAL A 253 25.22 6.43 -19.80
CA VAL A 253 24.90 5.29 -20.67
C VAL A 253 26.17 4.81 -21.39
N LEU A 254 26.52 3.52 -21.31
CA LEU A 254 27.70 2.95 -21.99
C LEU A 254 27.46 2.65 -23.47
N LEU A 255 27.27 3.72 -24.23
CA LEU A 255 27.30 3.74 -25.69
C LEU A 255 28.59 4.43 -26.17
N PRO A 256 29.11 4.17 -27.39
CA PRO A 256 30.47 4.57 -27.77
C PRO A 256 30.75 6.07 -27.60
N ALA A 257 29.84 6.95 -28.03
CA ALA A 257 29.99 8.40 -27.88
C ALA A 257 29.90 8.84 -26.40
N GLN A 258 28.92 8.33 -25.66
CA GLN A 258 28.69 8.67 -24.25
C GLN A 258 29.84 8.20 -23.35
N THR A 259 30.39 7.01 -23.61
CA THR A 259 31.53 6.43 -22.87
C THR A 259 32.76 7.32 -22.97
N ILE A 260 33.08 7.79 -24.18
CA ILE A 260 34.19 8.72 -24.41
C ILE A 260 33.93 10.03 -23.66
N HIS A 261 32.72 10.58 -23.77
CA HIS A 261 32.35 11.85 -23.15
C HIS A 261 32.48 11.83 -21.62
N VAL A 262 31.98 10.78 -20.97
CA VAL A 262 32.03 10.60 -19.51
C VAL A 262 33.47 10.46 -19.00
N LEU A 263 34.36 9.79 -19.74
CA LEU A 263 35.78 9.69 -19.38
C LEU A 263 36.46 11.06 -19.32
N PHE A 264 36.05 12.02 -20.16
CA PHE A 264 36.61 13.38 -20.18
C PHE A 264 35.92 14.36 -19.24
N LYS A 265 34.59 14.24 -19.03
CA LYS A 265 33.77 15.24 -18.32
C LYS A 265 33.31 14.82 -16.92
N GLY A 266 33.56 13.58 -16.52
CA GLY A 266 33.04 13.02 -15.27
C GLY A 266 31.64 12.41 -15.41
N PHE A 267 31.15 11.80 -14.33
CA PHE A 267 29.95 10.94 -14.32
C PHE A 267 28.68 11.65 -13.82
N SER A 268 28.80 12.85 -13.26
CA SER A 268 27.67 13.54 -12.63
C SER A 268 27.93 15.04 -12.48
N LYS A 269 26.85 15.81 -12.35
CA LYS A 269 26.89 17.21 -11.95
C LYS A 269 26.55 17.33 -10.46
N HIS A 270 27.23 18.23 -9.76
CA HIS A 270 27.04 18.45 -8.33
C HIS A 270 26.58 19.88 -8.06
N HIS A 271 25.61 20.02 -7.16
CA HIS A 271 25.14 21.27 -6.59
C HIS A 271 25.15 21.17 -5.07
N THR A 272 25.23 22.31 -4.40
CA THR A 272 25.21 22.39 -2.93
C THR A 272 24.07 23.30 -2.50
N PHE A 273 23.30 22.87 -1.50
CA PHE A 273 22.28 23.67 -0.85
C PHE A 273 22.43 23.54 0.67
N THR A 274 21.84 24.47 1.42
CA THR A 274 22.01 24.52 2.88
C THR A 274 20.68 24.28 3.56
N ILE A 275 20.65 23.38 4.53
CA ILE A 275 19.54 23.27 5.47
C ILE A 275 19.86 24.19 6.66
N PRO A 276 19.01 25.21 6.94
CA PRO A 276 19.16 26.07 8.12
C PRO A 276 19.07 25.29 9.43
N ASN A 277 19.26 25.96 10.57
CA ASN A 277 19.16 25.34 11.90
C ASN A 277 17.70 25.04 12.30
N TYR A 278 17.02 24.25 11.48
CA TYR A 278 15.67 23.76 11.71
C TYR A 278 15.73 22.48 12.54
N LYS A 279 14.82 22.36 13.51
CA LYS A 279 14.67 21.12 14.28
C LYS A 279 14.15 20.00 13.38
N TYR A 280 13.15 20.29 12.57
CA TYR A 280 12.61 19.40 11.54
C TYR A 280 12.61 20.10 10.20
N ALA A 281 13.33 19.54 9.23
CA ALA A 281 13.40 20.05 7.87
C ALA A 281 12.74 19.06 6.91
N ARG A 282 11.66 19.49 6.24
CA ARG A 282 11.11 18.77 5.09
C ARG A 282 11.77 19.28 3.83
N ILE A 283 12.48 18.40 3.14
CA ILE A 283 13.11 18.68 1.85
C ILE A 283 12.14 18.21 0.76
N LYS A 284 11.59 19.15 0.00
CA LYS A 284 10.81 18.88 -1.21
C LYS A 284 11.68 19.09 -2.42
N ILE A 285 11.62 18.16 -3.36
CA ILE A 285 12.46 18.17 -4.55
C ILE A 285 11.59 17.99 -5.77
N ASP A 286 11.74 18.90 -6.73
CA ASP A 286 11.22 18.77 -8.07
C ASP A 286 12.39 18.70 -9.07
N LEU A 287 12.51 17.57 -9.75
CA LEU A 287 13.51 17.34 -10.78
C LEU A 287 12.81 17.21 -12.13
N ILE A 288 13.18 18.07 -13.07
CA ILE A 288 12.59 18.15 -14.41
C ILE A 288 13.67 17.87 -15.45
N ASN A 289 13.40 16.94 -16.35
CA ASN A 289 14.20 16.68 -17.54
C ASN A 289 13.75 17.62 -18.66
N LYS A 290 14.62 18.57 -19.04
CA LYS A 290 14.32 19.53 -20.10
C LYS A 290 14.39 18.91 -21.50
N ASP A 291 14.95 17.71 -21.63
CA ASP A 291 15.08 16.97 -22.89
C ASP A 291 13.97 15.91 -23.06
N SER A 292 12.70 16.32 -22.88
CA SER A 292 11.56 15.38 -22.86
C SER A 292 11.15 14.81 -24.24
N GLU A 293 11.57 15.42 -25.36
CA GLU A 293 11.08 15.16 -26.73
C GLU A 293 11.15 13.68 -27.19
N HIS A 294 12.04 12.86 -26.63
CA HIS A 294 12.23 11.45 -27.02
C HIS A 294 12.23 10.48 -25.84
N VAL A 295 11.74 10.92 -24.69
CA VAL A 295 11.74 10.11 -23.47
C VAL A 295 10.85 8.87 -23.63
N SER A 296 9.71 9.00 -24.33
CA SER A 296 8.80 7.89 -24.62
C SER A 296 9.46 6.80 -25.46
N GLU A 297 10.23 7.16 -26.50
CA GLU A 297 10.78 6.19 -27.45
C GLU A 297 12.13 5.60 -27.03
N LEU A 298 12.86 6.29 -26.16
CA LEU A 298 14.21 5.90 -25.76
C LEU A 298 14.30 5.44 -24.31
N GLY A 299 13.39 5.86 -23.43
CA GLY A 299 13.45 5.57 -22.01
C GLY A 299 14.48 6.41 -21.24
N ASP A 300 14.85 7.59 -21.78
CA ASP A 300 15.77 8.55 -21.13
C ASP A 300 15.30 8.89 -19.70
N GLU A 301 16.25 9.13 -18.79
CA GLU A 301 15.97 9.54 -17.42
C GLU A 301 17.04 10.45 -16.82
N ILE A 302 16.64 11.26 -15.84
CA ILE A 302 17.57 12.00 -14.96
C ILE A 302 17.41 11.43 -13.54
N MET A 303 18.53 11.02 -12.94
CA MET A 303 18.59 10.53 -11.57
C MET A 303 19.18 11.59 -10.63
N LEU A 304 18.76 11.53 -9.38
CA LEU A 304 19.22 12.41 -8.32
C LEU A 304 19.62 11.62 -7.08
N ILE A 305 20.77 11.99 -6.50
CA ILE A 305 21.23 11.50 -5.20
C ILE A 305 21.48 12.71 -4.31
N ILE A 306 20.80 12.77 -3.17
CA ILE A 306 21.10 13.77 -2.13
C ILE A 306 22.00 13.13 -1.08
N LYS A 307 23.08 13.83 -0.72
CA LYS A 307 23.98 13.46 0.36
C LYS A 307 23.92 14.49 1.48
N ASP A 308 23.94 13.98 2.71
CA ASP A 308 24.01 14.78 3.92
C ASP A 308 25.41 15.39 4.15
N PRO A 309 25.60 16.26 5.16
CA PRO A 309 26.89 16.87 5.46
C PRO A 309 28.01 15.87 5.81
N ASP A 310 27.67 14.64 6.20
CA ASP A 310 28.64 13.57 6.47
C ASP A 310 28.98 12.78 5.20
N GLY A 311 28.44 13.15 4.05
CA GLY A 311 28.61 12.47 2.77
C GLY A 311 27.76 11.21 2.61
N LYS A 312 26.84 10.92 3.53
CA LYS A 312 25.94 9.75 3.45
C LYS A 312 24.75 10.06 2.55
N THR A 313 24.35 9.09 1.74
CA THR A 313 23.15 9.23 0.88
C THR A 313 21.91 9.31 1.75
N CYS A 314 21.08 10.34 1.56
CA CYS A 314 19.81 10.47 2.26
C CYS A 314 18.59 10.28 1.35
N MET A 315 18.69 10.60 0.07
CA MET A 315 17.64 10.37 -0.93
C MET A 315 18.26 9.88 -2.23
N TYR A 316 17.53 9.00 -2.90
CA TYR A 316 17.79 8.54 -4.26
C TYR A 316 16.46 8.59 -5.00
N THR A 317 16.40 9.18 -6.19
CA THR A 317 15.18 9.21 -7.02
C THR A 317 15.54 9.37 -8.51
N SER A 318 14.55 9.24 -9.38
CA SER A 318 14.68 9.39 -10.83
C SER A 318 13.38 9.90 -11.43
N THR A 319 13.43 10.56 -12.59
CA THR A 319 12.21 10.91 -13.35
C THR A 319 11.33 9.70 -13.68
N GLN A 320 11.90 8.48 -13.76
CA GLN A 320 11.14 7.23 -13.86
C GLN A 320 10.25 6.92 -12.64
N ALA A 321 10.56 7.51 -11.48
CA ALA A 321 9.80 7.38 -10.24
C ALA A 321 8.72 8.46 -10.08
N GLY A 322 8.60 9.36 -11.06
CA GLY A 322 7.70 10.49 -11.02
C GLY A 322 6.48 10.36 -11.93
N LEU A 323 5.63 11.37 -11.86
CA LEU A 323 4.42 11.50 -12.66
C LEU A 323 4.68 12.50 -13.80
N PRO A 324 4.77 12.03 -15.06
CA PRO A 324 5.03 12.89 -16.21
C PRO A 324 3.78 13.69 -16.61
N GLU A 325 3.96 14.73 -17.40
CA GLU A 325 2.85 15.30 -18.18
C GLU A 325 2.79 14.61 -19.54
N ILE A 326 1.60 14.11 -19.91
CA ILE A 326 1.37 13.37 -21.15
C ILE A 326 0.41 14.14 -22.05
N GLN A 327 0.74 14.25 -23.33
CA GLN A 327 -0.14 14.76 -24.38
C GLN A 327 -0.11 13.82 -25.57
N ASN A 328 -1.28 13.42 -26.08
CA ASN A 328 -1.42 12.48 -27.21
C ASN A 328 -0.71 11.13 -27.03
N GLY A 329 -0.47 10.70 -25.79
CA GLY A 329 0.24 9.46 -25.46
C GLY A 329 1.75 9.63 -25.26
N ASP A 330 2.31 10.81 -25.54
CA ASP A 330 3.73 11.09 -25.41
C ASP A 330 4.03 11.95 -24.17
N ILE A 331 5.20 11.70 -23.55
CA ILE A 331 5.70 12.48 -22.42
C ILE A 331 6.19 13.84 -22.92
N VAL A 332 5.51 14.90 -22.53
CA VAL A 332 5.89 16.28 -22.87
C VAL A 332 6.71 16.95 -21.76
N VAL A 333 6.53 16.52 -20.51
CA VAL A 333 7.34 16.94 -19.36
C VAL A 333 7.66 15.71 -18.49
N ASP A 334 8.91 15.27 -18.54
CA ASP A 334 9.44 14.20 -17.69
C ASP A 334 9.95 14.79 -16.36
N ARG A 335 9.30 14.43 -15.24
CA ARG A 335 9.58 15.02 -13.93
C ARG A 335 9.37 14.05 -12.78
N VAL A 336 9.98 14.33 -11.63
CA VAL A 336 9.70 13.65 -10.36
C VAL A 336 9.62 14.66 -9.22
N HIS A 337 8.62 14.44 -8.36
CA HIS A 337 8.51 15.07 -7.05
C HIS A 337 8.88 14.04 -5.97
N SER A 338 9.70 14.43 -5.00
CA SER A 338 10.06 13.58 -3.86
C SER A 338 10.24 14.40 -2.58
N GLU A 339 9.87 13.80 -1.45
CA GLU A 339 9.96 14.43 -0.12
C GLU A 339 10.74 13.57 0.88
N ILE A 340 11.48 14.21 1.78
CA ILE A 340 12.08 13.56 2.95
C ILE A 340 12.13 14.51 4.15
N ILE A 341 11.94 13.98 5.35
CA ILE A 341 12.04 14.75 6.60
C ILE A 341 13.33 14.38 7.32
N ILE A 342 14.05 15.41 7.75
CA ILE A 342 15.32 15.32 8.48
C ILE A 342 15.17 15.98 9.86
N HIS A 343 15.64 15.30 10.90
CA HIS A 343 15.67 15.78 12.28
C HIS A 343 17.08 16.24 12.69
N ASP A 344 17.17 17.49 13.15
CA ASP A 344 18.33 18.10 13.82
C ASP A 344 19.69 17.83 13.14
N LYS A 345 19.71 18.01 11.81
CA LYS A 345 20.89 17.83 10.96
C LYS A 345 21.04 18.97 9.93
N PRO A 346 21.33 20.19 10.39
CA PRO A 346 21.59 21.35 9.52
C PRO A 346 22.93 21.22 8.79
N GLY A 347 23.17 22.09 7.81
CA GLY A 347 24.46 22.20 7.11
C GLY A 347 24.36 22.10 5.60
N HIS A 348 25.50 21.88 4.94
CA HIS A 348 25.59 21.81 3.49
C HIS A 348 25.31 20.39 2.97
N TYR A 349 24.26 20.26 2.18
CA TYR A 349 23.88 19.04 1.49
C TYR A 349 24.33 19.10 0.04
N THR A 350 24.66 17.95 -0.53
CA THR A 350 25.08 17.83 -1.93
C THR A 350 24.01 17.15 -2.76
N ALA A 351 23.57 17.79 -3.84
CA ALA A 351 22.74 17.19 -4.86
C ALA A 351 23.59 16.73 -6.04
N GLN A 352 23.62 15.41 -6.29
CA GLN A 352 24.34 14.79 -7.40
C GLN A 352 23.33 14.37 -8.47
N VAL A 353 23.41 15.00 -9.64
CA VAL A 353 22.53 14.77 -10.78
C VAL A 353 23.25 13.94 -11.84
N ILE A 354 22.58 12.90 -12.34
CA ILE A 354 23.13 11.93 -13.28
C ILE A 354 22.16 11.79 -14.45
N GLY A 355 22.64 12.00 -15.69
CA GLY A 355 21.83 11.79 -16.89
C GLY A 355 21.98 10.36 -17.43
N LYS A 356 20.89 9.81 -17.96
CA LYS A 356 20.90 8.65 -18.86
C LYS A 356 20.14 9.03 -20.13
N CYS A 357 20.89 9.28 -21.20
CA CYS A 357 20.39 9.84 -22.45
C CYS A 357 20.98 9.02 -23.60
N PHE A 358 20.12 8.48 -24.46
CA PHE A 358 20.59 7.66 -25.60
C PHE A 358 20.91 8.50 -26.83
N SER A 359 20.11 9.55 -27.06
CA SER A 359 20.22 10.44 -28.23
C SER A 359 21.19 11.62 -28.01
N LYS A 360 21.59 11.89 -26.77
CA LYS A 360 22.47 13.01 -26.39
C LYS A 360 23.62 12.55 -25.49
N ASN A 361 24.72 13.30 -25.49
CA ASN A 361 25.88 13.03 -24.62
C ASN A 361 25.75 13.68 -23.23
N GLU A 362 24.88 14.67 -23.10
CA GLU A 362 24.53 15.36 -21.85
C GLU A 362 23.01 15.57 -21.85
N GLY A 363 22.38 15.46 -20.68
CA GLY A 363 20.96 15.77 -20.47
C GLY A 363 20.79 17.09 -19.72
N GLU A 364 19.90 17.94 -20.20
CA GLU A 364 19.51 19.21 -19.58
C GLU A 364 18.46 18.99 -18.50
N TYR A 365 18.63 19.63 -17.35
CA TYR A 365 17.71 19.50 -16.23
C TYR A 365 17.49 20.82 -15.49
N ARG A 366 16.36 20.87 -14.77
CA ARG A 366 16.06 21.85 -13.72
C ARG A 366 15.79 21.09 -12.42
N LEU A 367 16.42 21.54 -11.35
CA LEU A 367 16.32 20.97 -10.02
C LEU A 367 15.89 22.08 -9.06
N GLU A 368 14.72 21.90 -8.46
CA GLU A 368 14.18 22.79 -7.44
C GLU A 368 14.20 22.07 -6.10
N ILE A 369 14.69 22.76 -5.07
CA ILE A 369 14.75 22.24 -3.71
C ILE A 369 14.14 23.27 -2.78
N MET A 370 13.04 22.91 -2.14
CA MET A 370 12.43 23.68 -1.08
C MET A 370 12.70 22.99 0.25
N VAL A 371 13.27 23.72 1.20
CA VAL A 371 13.49 23.23 2.56
C VAL A 371 12.54 23.98 3.48
N GLU A 372 11.58 23.27 4.05
CA GLU A 372 10.57 23.81 4.96
C GLU A 372 10.93 23.43 6.40
N GLU A 373 10.88 24.40 7.32
CA GLU A 373 10.79 24.10 8.74
C GLU A 373 9.36 23.68 9.05
N ILE A 374 9.19 22.53 9.70
CA ILE A 374 7.89 21.99 10.09
C ILE A 374 7.77 21.84 11.61
N ASP A 375 6.55 21.95 12.12
CA ASP A 375 6.25 21.89 13.56
C ASP A 375 6.48 20.50 14.18
N GLY A 376 6.45 19.43 13.39
CA GLY A 376 6.80 18.09 13.84
C GLY A 376 7.05 17.11 12.68
N PRO A 377 7.65 15.94 12.93
CA PRO A 377 8.03 14.99 11.89
C PRO A 377 6.90 14.01 11.51
N ARG A 378 5.79 14.00 12.25
CA ARG A 378 4.66 13.08 12.05
C ARG A 378 3.74 13.61 10.96
N GLN A 379 3.90 13.10 9.75
CA GLN A 379 3.08 13.42 8.59
C GLN A 379 2.61 12.12 7.93
N PRO A 380 1.31 11.98 7.59
CA PRO A 380 0.84 10.89 6.75
C PRO A 380 1.41 11.00 5.35
N LEU A 381 1.90 9.87 4.84
CA LEU A 381 2.27 9.72 3.43
C LEU A 381 1.02 9.44 2.58
N MET A 382 0.01 8.77 3.15
CA MET A 382 -1.29 8.51 2.51
C MET A 382 -2.39 9.12 3.39
N LYS A 383 -2.99 10.22 2.92
CA LYS A 383 -3.90 11.04 3.73
C LYS A 383 -5.32 10.46 3.80
N ASN A 384 -5.95 10.61 4.97
CA ASN A 384 -7.37 10.35 5.22
C ASN A 384 -7.86 8.90 4.97
N LEU A 385 -6.98 7.90 4.90
CA LEU A 385 -7.37 6.49 4.68
C LEU A 385 -8.28 5.94 5.78
N SER A 386 -8.06 6.35 7.04
CA SER A 386 -8.82 5.91 8.21
C SER A 386 -10.32 6.17 8.10
N SER A 387 -10.73 7.17 7.30
CA SER A 387 -12.13 7.51 7.06
C SER A 387 -12.91 6.42 6.32
N LEU A 388 -12.22 5.52 5.61
CA LEU A 388 -12.80 4.37 4.90
C LEU A 388 -12.82 3.09 5.76
N SER A 389 -12.13 3.07 6.91
CA SER A 389 -12.11 1.91 7.80
C SER A 389 -13.49 1.45 8.26
N PRO A 390 -14.48 2.32 8.53
CA PRO A 390 -15.80 1.86 8.96
C PRO A 390 -16.54 1.10 7.87
N TYR A 391 -16.46 1.58 6.63
CA TYR A 391 -17.15 1.00 5.48
C TYR A 391 -16.57 -0.37 5.12
N LEU A 392 -15.24 -0.48 5.03
CA LEU A 392 -14.54 -1.74 4.79
C LEU A 392 -14.85 -2.77 5.89
N THR A 393 -14.77 -2.34 7.15
CA THR A 393 -14.98 -3.22 8.30
C THR A 393 -16.41 -3.71 8.39
N ALA A 394 -17.39 -2.81 8.23
CA ALA A 394 -18.79 -3.17 8.28
C ALA A 394 -19.18 -4.14 7.15
N TYR A 395 -18.51 -4.07 5.99
CA TYR A 395 -18.75 -5.00 4.89
C TYR A 395 -18.42 -6.43 5.30
N HIS A 396 -17.28 -6.59 5.97
CA HIS A 396 -16.80 -7.89 6.45
C HIS A 396 -17.33 -8.29 7.83
N LYS A 397 -18.30 -7.55 8.39
CA LYS A 397 -18.86 -7.78 9.74
C LYS A 397 -17.77 -7.77 10.83
N GLY A 398 -16.75 -6.92 10.64
CA GLY A 398 -15.54 -6.89 11.44
C GLY A 398 -15.53 -5.84 12.55
N ILE A 399 -14.33 -5.61 13.07
CA ILE A 399 -14.01 -4.60 14.10
C ILE A 399 -12.86 -3.70 13.64
N VAL A 400 -12.88 -2.43 14.06
CA VAL A 400 -11.77 -1.48 13.82
C VAL A 400 -10.88 -1.42 15.06
N LEU A 401 -9.58 -1.66 14.88
CA LEU A 401 -8.54 -1.33 15.84
C LEU A 401 -7.87 -0.01 15.42
N ALA A 402 -8.28 1.10 16.04
CA ALA A 402 -7.71 2.41 15.77
C ALA A 402 -7.03 2.98 17.01
N ASN A 403 -5.88 3.63 16.83
CA ASN A 403 -5.23 4.38 17.90
C ASN A 403 -4.24 5.39 17.30
N SER A 404 -4.37 6.66 17.68
CA SER A 404 -3.44 7.72 17.27
C SER A 404 -1.97 7.38 17.58
N SER A 405 -1.73 6.67 18.69
CA SER A 405 -0.37 6.30 19.15
C SER A 405 0.32 5.23 18.31
N PHE A 406 -0.35 4.61 17.33
CA PHE A 406 0.31 3.64 16.44
C PHE A 406 1.36 4.28 15.54
N ALA A 407 1.27 5.59 15.29
CA ALA A 407 2.20 6.30 14.42
C ALA A 407 3.63 6.26 14.98
N PHE A 408 4.61 6.10 14.09
CA PHE A 408 6.01 6.08 14.45
C PHE A 408 6.86 6.83 13.42
N VAL A 409 7.68 7.76 13.91
CA VAL A 409 8.77 8.43 13.21
C VAL A 409 9.87 8.76 14.22
N GLY A 410 11.10 8.94 13.76
CA GLY A 410 12.18 9.51 14.54
C GLY A 410 11.86 10.95 14.93
N ASP A 411 11.94 11.23 16.23
CA ASP A 411 11.66 12.55 16.80
C ASP A 411 12.66 12.92 17.90
N GLU A 412 12.45 14.07 18.52
CA GLU A 412 13.33 14.62 19.55
C GLU A 412 13.40 13.74 20.81
N THR A 413 12.34 12.98 21.09
CA THR A 413 12.26 12.13 22.28
C THR A 413 13.15 10.90 22.15
N ILE A 414 13.37 10.45 20.91
CA ILE A 414 14.30 9.37 20.58
C ILE A 414 15.75 9.90 20.53
N GLY A 415 15.94 11.17 20.14
CA GLY A 415 17.26 11.83 20.13
C GLY A 415 18.21 11.38 19.01
N ILE A 416 17.71 10.64 18.02
CA ILE A 416 18.47 10.21 16.84
C ILE A 416 18.32 11.25 15.73
N LYS A 417 19.44 11.78 15.26
CA LYS A 417 19.51 12.78 14.18
C LYS A 417 19.44 12.13 12.79
N GLY A 418 19.10 12.92 11.78
CA GLY A 418 19.06 12.50 10.37
C GLY A 418 17.65 12.15 9.89
N ILE A 419 17.55 11.22 8.94
CA ILE A 419 16.25 10.81 8.38
C ILE A 419 15.35 10.25 9.48
N VAL A 420 14.09 10.69 9.50
CA VAL A 420 13.10 10.30 10.54
C VAL A 420 12.47 8.93 10.28
N TYR A 421 12.71 8.33 9.12
CA TYR A 421 12.19 7.00 8.76
C TYR A 421 13.24 5.90 9.00
N PRO A 422 12.88 4.74 9.61
CA PRO A 422 13.82 3.65 9.82
C PRO A 422 14.47 3.13 8.53
N SER A 423 13.72 3.20 7.42
CA SER A 423 14.21 2.82 6.08
C SER A 423 15.46 3.59 5.64
N GLY A 424 15.58 4.86 6.05
CA GLY A 424 16.73 5.73 5.80
C GLY A 424 17.67 5.89 7.00
N ASN A 425 17.33 5.33 8.16
CA ASN A 425 18.10 5.48 9.39
C ASN A 425 18.07 4.21 10.25
N LYS A 426 19.11 3.37 10.11
CA LYS A 426 19.24 2.07 10.80
C LYS A 426 19.11 2.17 12.32
N GLN A 427 19.51 3.29 12.95
CA GLN A 427 19.44 3.44 14.40
C GLN A 427 17.98 3.50 14.92
N LEU A 428 17.04 3.93 14.08
CA LEU A 428 15.62 3.98 14.43
C LEU A 428 14.94 2.60 14.43
N ILE A 429 15.54 1.58 13.81
CA ILE A 429 14.93 0.24 13.68
C ILE A 429 14.59 -0.36 15.05
N THR A 430 15.52 -0.31 16.01
CA THR A 430 15.29 -0.87 17.35
C THR A 430 14.12 -0.19 18.06
N TYR A 431 14.00 1.13 17.91
CA TYR A 431 12.92 1.91 18.50
C TYR A 431 11.58 1.64 17.80
N CYS A 432 11.60 1.56 16.46
CA CYS A 432 10.45 1.19 15.65
C CYS A 432 9.93 -0.18 16.02
N ASN A 433 10.79 -1.19 16.09
CA ASN A 433 10.40 -2.56 16.44
C ASN A 433 9.84 -2.64 17.87
N LYS A 434 10.46 -1.95 18.84
CA LYS A 434 9.92 -1.85 20.21
C LYS A 434 8.54 -1.18 20.24
N HIS A 435 8.29 -0.21 19.36
CA HIS A 435 6.99 0.42 19.20
C HIS A 435 5.96 -0.53 18.58
N VAL A 436 6.32 -1.21 17.48
CA VAL A 436 5.49 -2.21 16.81
C VAL A 436 5.10 -3.34 17.77
N TRP A 437 5.99 -3.78 18.66
CA TRP A 437 5.68 -4.76 19.71
C TRP A 437 4.51 -4.34 20.61
N LYS A 438 4.35 -3.05 20.90
CA LYS A 438 3.21 -2.57 21.68
C LYS A 438 1.91 -2.63 20.88
N VAL A 439 1.98 -2.32 19.59
CA VAL A 439 0.84 -2.43 18.67
C VAL A 439 0.41 -3.89 18.53
N HIS A 440 1.39 -4.79 18.38
CA HIS A 440 1.19 -6.24 18.36
C HIS A 440 0.52 -6.75 19.65
N GLY A 441 0.97 -6.30 20.82
CA GLY A 441 0.33 -6.63 22.10
C GLY A 441 -1.15 -6.21 22.15
N GLN A 442 -1.47 -4.98 21.72
CA GLN A 442 -2.86 -4.50 21.64
C GLN A 442 -3.72 -5.31 20.66
N LEU A 443 -3.13 -5.74 19.54
CA LEU A 443 -3.79 -6.63 18.60
C LEU A 443 -4.07 -8.00 19.23
N ASN A 444 -3.09 -8.62 19.89
CA ASN A 444 -3.29 -9.90 20.60
C ASN A 444 -4.33 -9.80 21.72
N GLU A 445 -4.42 -8.67 22.43
CA GLU A 445 -5.48 -8.40 23.40
C GLU A 445 -6.87 -8.37 22.74
N LEU A 446 -7.00 -7.69 21.59
CA LEU A 446 -8.25 -7.67 20.84
C LEU A 446 -8.62 -9.06 20.31
N LEU A 447 -7.66 -9.79 19.74
CA LEU A 447 -7.84 -11.16 19.25
C LEU A 447 -8.24 -12.10 20.37
N GLY A 448 -7.59 -12.02 21.53
CA GLY A 448 -7.99 -12.77 22.73
C GLY A 448 -9.43 -12.49 23.14
N LYS A 449 -9.86 -11.22 23.13
CA LYS A 449 -11.27 -10.86 23.42
C LYS A 449 -12.25 -11.42 22.39
N ILE A 450 -11.89 -11.43 21.10
CA ILE A 450 -12.71 -12.01 20.03
C ILE A 450 -12.87 -13.53 20.24
N ALA A 451 -11.78 -14.22 20.55
CA ALA A 451 -11.77 -15.67 20.75
C ALA A 451 -12.30 -16.11 22.13
N GLY A 452 -12.44 -15.19 23.09
CA GLY A 452 -12.76 -15.53 24.48
C GLY A 452 -11.58 -16.18 25.23
N ILE A 453 -10.35 -15.96 24.75
CA ILE A 453 -9.09 -16.50 25.30
C ILE A 453 -8.29 -15.35 25.91
N SER A 454 -7.71 -15.55 27.10
CA SER A 454 -6.82 -14.54 27.67
C SER A 454 -5.58 -14.36 26.80
N SER A 455 -5.23 -13.11 26.47
CA SER A 455 -4.00 -12.79 25.73
C SER A 455 -2.70 -13.18 26.46
N ASN A 456 -2.77 -13.49 27.76
CA ASN A 456 -1.66 -14.05 28.52
C ASN A 456 -1.43 -15.55 28.25
N ASN A 457 -2.43 -16.25 27.71
CA ASN A 457 -2.30 -17.65 27.29
C ASN A 457 -2.02 -17.70 25.78
N LEU A 458 -0.80 -17.31 25.41
CA LEU A 458 -0.40 -17.23 24.01
C LEU A 458 -0.42 -18.59 23.30
N GLU A 459 -0.13 -19.69 24.00
CA GLU A 459 -0.16 -21.04 23.42
C GLU A 459 -1.57 -21.39 22.93
N LEU A 460 -2.58 -21.25 23.80
CA LEU A 460 -3.97 -21.52 23.44
C LEU A 460 -4.48 -20.54 22.36
N LEU A 461 -4.04 -19.28 22.41
CA LEU A 461 -4.40 -18.28 21.41
C LEU A 461 -3.81 -18.61 20.03
N GLN A 462 -2.56 -19.06 20.01
CA GLN A 462 -1.83 -19.48 18.82
C GLN A 462 -2.50 -20.70 18.18
N GLU A 463 -2.79 -21.75 18.98
CA GLU A 463 -3.49 -22.95 18.53
C GLU A 463 -4.87 -22.61 17.92
N TYR A 464 -5.63 -21.75 18.61
CA TYR A 464 -6.95 -21.34 18.16
C TYR A 464 -6.90 -20.65 16.78
N TYR A 465 -6.03 -19.66 16.60
CA TYR A 465 -5.94 -18.90 15.35
C TYR A 465 -5.21 -19.66 14.23
N ALA A 466 -4.38 -20.65 14.56
CA ALA A 466 -3.84 -21.55 13.55
C ALA A 466 -4.96 -22.29 12.80
N GLU A 467 -6.00 -22.72 13.52
CA GLU A 467 -7.19 -23.42 12.99
C GLU A 467 -8.31 -22.46 12.54
N ASN A 468 -8.47 -21.32 13.22
CA ASN A 468 -9.55 -20.35 13.01
C ASN A 468 -8.98 -18.97 12.62
N PRO A 469 -8.29 -18.86 11.49
CA PRO A 469 -7.59 -17.64 11.10
C PRO A 469 -8.57 -16.49 10.88
N ILE A 470 -8.15 -15.29 11.28
CA ILE A 470 -8.85 -14.05 10.97
C ILE A 470 -8.14 -13.26 9.86
N HIS A 471 -8.87 -12.43 9.14
CA HIS A 471 -8.29 -11.47 8.19
C HIS A 471 -7.98 -10.15 8.90
N ILE A 472 -6.78 -9.62 8.68
CA ILE A 472 -6.27 -8.40 9.29
C ILE A 472 -5.89 -7.43 8.18
N GLY A 473 -6.77 -6.45 7.93
CA GLY A 473 -6.56 -5.39 6.95
C GLY A 473 -5.88 -4.19 7.59
N ILE A 474 -4.69 -3.82 7.13
CA ILE A 474 -4.00 -2.61 7.58
C ILE A 474 -4.34 -1.47 6.63
N LEU A 475 -5.13 -0.50 7.10
CA LEU A 475 -5.55 0.67 6.33
C LEU A 475 -4.80 1.91 6.83
N GLY A 476 -3.61 2.11 6.29
CA GLY A 476 -2.70 3.21 6.63
C GLY A 476 -1.29 2.99 6.07
N ASP A 477 -0.55 4.08 5.88
CA ASP A 477 0.85 4.04 5.47
C ASP A 477 1.79 3.61 6.62
N THR A 478 3.09 3.48 6.34
CA THR A 478 4.08 2.98 7.29
C THR A 478 4.50 3.98 8.38
N THR A 479 4.17 5.26 8.25
CA THR A 479 4.36 6.26 9.32
C THR A 479 3.22 6.22 10.32
N MET A 480 2.03 5.82 9.86
CA MET A 480 0.81 5.70 10.65
C MET A 480 0.68 4.34 11.32
N ILE A 481 1.04 3.27 10.61
CA ILE A 481 1.05 1.88 11.10
C ILE A 481 2.36 1.24 10.63
N PRO A 482 3.44 1.28 11.44
CA PRO A 482 4.78 0.89 11.03
C PRO A 482 4.95 -0.60 10.77
N MET A 483 5.79 -0.97 9.80
CA MET A 483 6.22 -2.36 9.61
C MET A 483 7.25 -2.76 10.67
N PHE A 484 7.35 -4.07 10.95
CA PHE A 484 8.46 -4.62 11.73
C PHE A 484 9.67 -4.85 10.83
N TYR A 485 10.86 -4.43 11.26
CA TYR A 485 12.09 -4.55 10.50
C TYR A 485 12.91 -5.76 11.00
N TYR A 486 12.84 -6.86 10.25
CA TYR A 486 13.63 -8.06 10.49
C TYR A 486 15.11 -7.85 10.10
N SER A 487 15.98 -8.72 10.61
CA SER A 487 17.44 -8.60 10.50
C SER A 487 17.92 -8.70 9.05
N ASN A 488 18.74 -7.74 8.63
CA ASN A 488 19.27 -7.66 7.27
C ASN A 488 20.78 -7.39 7.30
N ASP A 489 21.51 -8.15 6.49
CA ASP A 489 22.94 -7.97 6.25
C ASP A 489 23.22 -6.79 5.30
N GLU A 490 22.25 -6.41 4.46
CA GLU A 490 22.38 -5.30 3.51
C GLU A 490 22.27 -3.91 4.17
N GLN A 491 23.16 -2.99 3.77
CA GLN A 491 23.30 -1.66 4.38
C GLN A 491 23.34 -0.53 3.34
N SER A 492 22.19 -0.11 2.81
CA SER A 492 22.13 1.11 2.00
C SER A 492 20.77 1.81 2.06
N VAL A 493 20.75 3.14 1.97
CA VAL A 493 19.51 3.95 1.91
C VAL A 493 18.74 3.72 0.61
N ILE A 494 19.45 3.45 -0.49
CA ILE A 494 18.86 3.17 -1.82
C ILE A 494 17.98 1.91 -1.76
N LYS A 495 18.46 0.86 -1.09
CA LYS A 495 17.67 -0.37 -0.86
C LYS A 495 16.73 -0.25 0.34
N GLY A 496 17.10 0.57 1.32
CA GLY A 496 16.45 0.69 2.62
C GLY A 496 17.07 -0.26 3.65
N PHE A 497 17.08 0.13 4.91
CA PHE A 497 17.58 -0.72 6.01
C PHE A 497 16.53 -1.74 6.47
N GLY A 498 17.01 -2.87 7.03
CA GLY A 498 16.18 -3.96 7.55
C GLY A 498 15.34 -4.67 6.48
N PHE A 499 14.56 -5.66 6.90
CA PHE A 499 13.48 -6.25 6.10
C PHE A 499 12.13 -5.85 6.70
N PRO A 500 11.53 -4.73 6.27
CA PRO A 500 10.22 -4.33 6.75
C PRO A 500 9.16 -5.32 6.26
N SER A 501 8.34 -5.84 7.16
CA SER A 501 7.29 -6.80 6.86
C SER A 501 6.10 -6.62 7.78
N ASP A 502 4.91 -6.88 7.24
CA ASP A 502 3.65 -6.92 7.99
C ASP A 502 3.39 -8.30 8.62
N PHE A 503 4.32 -9.26 8.47
CA PHE A 503 4.22 -10.60 9.05
C PHE A 503 3.89 -10.58 10.55
N ILE A 504 4.50 -9.64 11.29
CA ILE A 504 4.31 -9.51 12.73
C ILE A 504 2.83 -9.39 13.12
N TYR A 505 2.01 -8.76 12.29
CA TYR A 505 0.59 -8.54 12.57
C TYR A 505 -0.25 -9.81 12.39
N GLY A 506 0.28 -10.82 11.73
CA GLY A 506 -0.36 -12.12 11.54
C GLY A 506 0.17 -13.22 12.44
N ASN A 507 1.25 -12.94 13.18
CA ASN A 507 1.91 -13.85 14.11
C ASN A 507 1.40 -13.61 15.53
N ILE A 508 1.02 -14.65 16.27
CA ILE A 508 0.56 -14.54 17.66
C ILE A 508 1.72 -14.58 18.67
N ASP A 509 2.72 -15.44 18.48
CA ASP A 509 3.74 -15.79 19.48
C ASP A 509 5.21 -15.57 19.05
N PRO A 510 5.56 -14.44 18.39
CA PRO A 510 6.94 -14.16 18.03
C PRO A 510 7.84 -14.20 19.27
N LYS A 511 9.02 -14.81 19.16
CA LYS A 511 9.93 -14.96 20.31
C LYS A 511 10.64 -13.64 20.62
N TYR A 512 10.48 -13.14 21.84
CA TYR A 512 10.95 -11.80 22.21
C TYR A 512 12.47 -11.58 22.02
N ASP A 513 13.30 -12.56 22.42
CA ASP A 513 14.77 -12.48 22.31
C ASP A 513 15.31 -12.91 20.93
N ASP A 514 14.44 -13.42 20.06
CA ASP A 514 14.79 -13.92 18.73
C ASP A 514 13.58 -13.79 17.81
N SER A 515 13.26 -12.54 17.45
CA SER A 515 12.04 -12.21 16.69
C SER A 515 12.01 -12.80 15.28
N GLU A 516 13.10 -13.44 14.84
CA GLU A 516 13.13 -14.22 13.61
C GLU A 516 12.40 -15.55 13.74
N ASN A 517 12.18 -16.05 14.95
CA ASN A 517 11.55 -17.32 15.27
C ASN A 517 10.34 -17.13 16.21
N ASP A 518 9.56 -18.19 16.35
CA ASP A 518 8.37 -18.22 17.20
C ASP A 518 8.61 -19.05 18.46
N THR A 519 7.67 -18.96 19.40
CA THR A 519 7.79 -19.60 20.72
C THR A 519 7.36 -21.07 20.66
N PHE A 520 6.26 -21.36 19.96
CA PHE A 520 5.60 -22.67 19.96
C PHE A 520 5.81 -23.48 18.68
N THR A 521 6.32 -22.86 17.60
CA THR A 521 6.53 -23.53 16.31
C THR A 521 8.01 -23.61 15.94
N LYS A 522 8.38 -24.67 15.19
CA LYS A 522 9.78 -24.91 14.76
C LYS A 522 10.28 -23.84 13.77
N HIS A 523 9.38 -23.38 12.92
CA HIS A 523 9.64 -22.37 11.90
C HIS A 523 8.59 -21.29 12.06
N PRO A 524 8.94 -20.03 11.77
CA PRO A 524 7.98 -18.94 11.75
C PRO A 524 6.67 -19.30 11.07
N PHE A 525 5.58 -19.08 11.80
CA PHE A 525 4.23 -19.41 11.41
C PHE A 525 3.37 -18.16 11.53
N MET A 526 2.48 -18.00 10.57
CA MET A 526 1.55 -16.89 10.50
C MET A 526 0.16 -17.48 10.76
N GLU A 527 -0.45 -17.22 11.91
CA GLU A 527 -1.79 -17.72 12.24
C GLU A 527 -2.84 -16.99 11.41
N ASN A 528 -2.71 -15.67 11.25
CA ASN A 528 -3.75 -14.83 10.65
C ASN A 528 -3.33 -14.27 9.29
N ALA A 529 -4.31 -14.05 8.40
CA ALA A 529 -4.06 -13.50 7.08
C ALA A 529 -3.93 -11.97 7.14
N VAL A 530 -2.81 -11.41 6.69
CA VAL A 530 -2.56 -9.96 6.73
C VAL A 530 -2.45 -9.39 5.31
N GLY A 531 -3.08 -8.25 5.09
CA GLY A 531 -2.94 -7.45 3.89
C GLY A 531 -2.95 -5.96 4.22
N ARG A 532 -2.11 -5.18 3.52
CA ARG A 532 -2.04 -3.73 3.70
C ARG A 532 -2.71 -3.01 2.54
N ILE A 533 -3.76 -2.26 2.82
CA ILE A 533 -4.57 -1.56 1.83
C ILE A 533 -3.98 -0.16 1.66
N ILE A 534 -3.35 0.08 0.50
CA ILE A 534 -2.61 1.30 0.18
C ILE A 534 -3.00 1.86 -1.19
N SER A 535 -2.75 3.15 -1.36
CA SER A 535 -3.00 3.93 -2.57
C SER A 535 -2.21 5.25 -2.50
N TRP A 536 -2.44 6.18 -3.43
CA TRP A 536 -1.91 7.55 -3.33
C TRP A 536 -2.57 8.33 -2.18
N ASP A 537 -3.90 8.34 -2.15
CA ASP A 537 -4.67 8.97 -1.10
C ASP A 537 -6.03 8.27 -0.91
N VAL A 538 -6.91 8.89 -0.12
CA VAL A 538 -8.27 8.41 0.13
C VAL A 538 -9.13 8.25 -1.13
N GLU A 539 -8.90 9.03 -2.20
CA GLU A 539 -9.68 8.88 -3.44
C GLU A 539 -9.36 7.53 -4.09
N ASP A 540 -8.08 7.30 -4.35
CA ASP A 540 -7.61 6.05 -4.95
C ASP A 540 -7.95 4.85 -4.06
N CYS A 541 -7.84 5.01 -2.73
CA CYS A 541 -8.19 3.95 -1.79
C CYS A 541 -9.68 3.62 -1.84
N SER A 542 -10.54 4.64 -1.92
CA SER A 542 -11.99 4.41 -2.03
C SER A 542 -12.34 3.69 -3.34
N ALA A 543 -11.65 4.01 -4.43
CA ALA A 543 -11.78 3.29 -5.70
C ALA A 543 -11.31 1.85 -5.56
N LEU A 544 -10.17 1.59 -4.91
CA LEU A 544 -9.61 0.26 -4.64
C LEU A 544 -10.57 -0.60 -3.81
N ILE A 545 -11.07 -0.07 -2.70
CA ILE A 545 -12.05 -0.76 -1.86
C ILE A 545 -13.31 -1.04 -2.67
N ALA A 546 -13.84 -0.04 -3.40
CA ALA A 546 -15.05 -0.24 -4.19
C ALA A 546 -14.87 -1.31 -5.29
N ARG A 547 -13.76 -1.32 -6.06
CA ARG A 547 -13.53 -2.40 -7.05
C ARG A 547 -13.34 -3.77 -6.39
N THR A 548 -12.84 -3.83 -5.16
CA THR A 548 -12.69 -5.09 -4.41
C THR A 548 -14.03 -5.62 -3.93
N LEU A 549 -14.85 -4.77 -3.29
CA LEU A 549 -16.14 -5.19 -2.71
C LEU A 549 -17.21 -5.48 -3.76
N PHE A 550 -17.11 -4.86 -4.94
CA PHE A 550 -18.01 -5.08 -6.08
C PHE A 550 -17.35 -5.91 -7.19
N TYR A 551 -16.28 -6.63 -6.87
CA TYR A 551 -15.50 -7.39 -7.84
C TYR A 551 -16.36 -8.33 -8.67
N ASP A 552 -17.24 -9.12 -8.05
CA ASP A 552 -18.10 -10.09 -8.76
C ASP A 552 -19.01 -9.40 -9.80
N ALA A 553 -19.56 -8.24 -9.45
CA ALA A 553 -20.41 -7.47 -10.36
C ALA A 553 -19.62 -6.83 -11.51
N ILE A 554 -18.32 -6.57 -11.31
CA ILE A 554 -17.41 -6.00 -12.30
C ILE A 554 -16.87 -7.10 -13.21
N ILE A 555 -16.35 -8.18 -12.63
CA ILE A 555 -15.62 -9.24 -13.34
C ILE A 555 -16.52 -9.95 -14.36
N GLU A 556 -17.81 -10.14 -14.05
CA GLU A 556 -18.77 -10.72 -14.98
C GLU A 556 -18.98 -9.87 -16.25
N LYS A 557 -18.80 -8.54 -16.16
CA LYS A 557 -18.93 -7.65 -17.32
C LYS A 557 -17.68 -7.63 -18.19
N LEU A 558 -16.56 -8.17 -17.72
CA LEU A 558 -15.29 -8.16 -18.43
C LEU A 558 -15.17 -9.29 -19.48
N GLY A 559 -16.18 -10.15 -19.60
CA GLY A 559 -16.24 -11.19 -20.63
C GLY A 559 -14.98 -12.06 -20.61
N SER A 560 -14.44 -12.40 -21.78
CA SER A 560 -13.25 -13.27 -21.90
C SER A 560 -11.96 -12.68 -21.29
N TRP A 561 -11.95 -11.42 -20.85
CA TRP A 561 -10.79 -10.85 -20.16
C TRP A 561 -10.54 -11.56 -18.82
N LYS A 562 -11.62 -11.92 -18.09
CA LYS A 562 -11.53 -12.54 -16.76
C LYS A 562 -10.82 -13.91 -16.79
N ASP A 563 -10.88 -14.57 -17.95
CA ASP A 563 -10.30 -15.89 -18.19
C ASP A 563 -8.83 -15.85 -18.61
N ASN A 564 -8.22 -14.67 -18.77
CA ASN A 564 -6.83 -14.57 -19.21
C ASN A 564 -5.86 -14.50 -18.01
N ALA A 565 -4.72 -15.17 -18.16
CA ALA A 565 -3.60 -15.06 -17.23
C ALA A 565 -2.28 -14.86 -18.00
N THR A 566 -1.30 -14.20 -17.38
CA THR A 566 0.05 -14.07 -17.93
C THR A 566 1.12 -14.54 -16.96
N VAL A 567 2.13 -15.23 -17.48
CA VAL A 567 3.32 -15.67 -16.76
C VAL A 567 4.56 -15.13 -17.48
N GLN A 568 5.27 -14.21 -16.82
CA GLN A 568 6.38 -13.48 -17.42
C GLN A 568 7.65 -13.73 -16.62
N THR A 569 8.70 -14.22 -17.28
CA THR A 569 9.98 -14.47 -16.62
C THR A 569 11.15 -13.79 -17.33
N CYS A 570 12.24 -13.62 -16.58
CA CYS A 570 13.51 -13.11 -17.09
C CYS A 570 14.69 -13.89 -16.48
N ALA A 571 15.83 -13.89 -17.15
CA ALA A 571 17.07 -14.52 -16.65
C ALA A 571 17.90 -13.60 -15.74
N SER A 572 17.40 -12.39 -15.43
CA SER A 572 18.11 -11.34 -14.68
C SER A 572 18.53 -11.73 -13.26
N ILE A 573 17.93 -12.79 -12.75
CA ILE A 573 18.06 -13.30 -11.39
C ILE A 573 18.77 -14.64 -11.32
N GLU A 574 19.18 -15.18 -12.48
CA GLU A 574 19.99 -16.38 -12.58
C GLU A 574 21.46 -15.99 -12.45
N SER A 575 22.20 -16.72 -11.62
CA SER A 575 23.61 -16.42 -11.33
C SER A 575 24.45 -17.68 -11.39
N ARG A 576 25.68 -17.58 -11.91
CA ARG A 576 26.61 -18.70 -12.00
C ARG A 576 28.06 -18.25 -11.90
N TYR A 577 28.89 -19.07 -11.28
CA TYR A 577 30.35 -18.88 -11.30
C TYR A 577 30.93 -19.42 -12.62
N LEU A 578 31.54 -18.54 -13.41
CA LEU A 578 32.21 -18.84 -14.67
C LEU A 578 33.74 -18.77 -14.45
N PRO A 579 34.49 -19.88 -14.60
CA PRO A 579 35.89 -19.97 -14.16
C PRO A 579 36.88 -18.92 -14.69
N VAL A 580 36.57 -18.25 -15.81
CA VAL A 580 37.41 -17.19 -16.39
C VAL A 580 36.73 -15.84 -16.28
N ILE A 581 35.46 -15.75 -16.68
CA ILE A 581 34.71 -14.49 -16.71
C ILE A 581 34.51 -13.95 -15.30
N THR A 582 34.12 -14.79 -14.35
CA THR A 582 33.82 -14.34 -12.98
C THR A 582 35.05 -13.81 -12.26
N PRO A 583 36.23 -14.48 -12.25
CA PRO A 583 37.44 -13.89 -11.66
C PRO A 583 37.88 -12.59 -12.32
N VAL A 584 37.83 -12.49 -13.66
CA VAL A 584 38.21 -11.27 -14.38
C VAL A 584 37.30 -10.11 -13.99
N LEU A 585 35.98 -10.35 -13.95
CA LEU A 585 35.01 -9.33 -13.52
C LEU A 585 35.26 -8.91 -12.07
N ASN A 586 35.41 -9.85 -11.15
CA ASN A 586 35.67 -9.56 -9.73
C ASN A 586 37.00 -8.80 -9.52
N ALA A 587 38.05 -9.14 -10.28
CA ALA A 587 39.32 -8.43 -10.25
C ALA A 587 39.21 -6.98 -10.78
N VAL A 588 38.44 -6.76 -11.85
CA VAL A 588 38.13 -5.42 -12.37
C VAL A 588 37.30 -4.60 -11.38
N MET A 589 36.48 -5.25 -10.55
CA MET A 589 35.67 -4.60 -9.52
C MET A 589 36.43 -4.21 -8.25
N GLY A 590 37.50 -4.93 -7.92
CA GLY A 590 38.08 -4.85 -6.58
C GLY A 590 37.07 -5.23 -5.48
N LEU A 591 36.15 -6.16 -5.76
CA LEU A 591 35.22 -6.66 -4.72
C LEU A 591 36.01 -7.36 -3.60
N GLN A 592 35.59 -7.13 -2.36
CA GLN A 592 36.18 -7.79 -1.19
C GLN A 592 35.87 -9.30 -1.17
N GLU A 593 34.76 -9.73 -1.78
CA GLU A 593 34.36 -11.13 -1.92
C GLU A 593 33.97 -11.46 -3.37
N GLU A 594 34.28 -12.67 -3.85
CA GLU A 594 33.96 -13.09 -5.22
C GLU A 594 32.45 -13.32 -5.42
N GLU A 595 31.79 -12.45 -6.19
CA GLU A 595 30.38 -12.58 -6.55
C GLU A 595 30.16 -13.42 -7.83
N PRO A 596 29.12 -14.30 -7.87
CA PRO A 596 28.72 -15.00 -9.10
C PRO A 596 28.27 -14.04 -10.21
N THR A 597 28.48 -14.44 -11.47
CA THR A 597 28.08 -13.65 -12.63
C THR A 597 26.62 -13.95 -12.99
N LYS A 598 25.78 -12.92 -13.20
CA LYS A 598 24.43 -13.12 -13.76
C LYS A 598 24.55 -13.82 -15.11
N TRP A 599 23.86 -14.94 -15.28
CA TRP A 599 24.02 -15.79 -16.47
C TRP A 599 22.73 -16.56 -16.76
N PRO A 600 22.26 -16.60 -18.02
CA PRO A 600 21.04 -17.33 -18.35
C PRO A 600 21.28 -18.84 -18.31
N THR A 601 21.03 -19.46 -17.17
CA THR A 601 21.08 -20.91 -16.93
C THR A 601 19.82 -21.64 -17.42
N GLY A 602 18.70 -20.92 -17.60
CA GLY A 602 17.44 -21.45 -18.11
C GLY A 602 16.50 -22.02 -17.05
N GLU A 603 16.82 -21.84 -15.77
CA GLU A 603 16.00 -22.27 -14.63
C GLU A 603 14.65 -21.52 -14.58
N THR A 604 14.69 -20.23 -14.88
CA THR A 604 13.53 -19.33 -14.99
C THR A 604 12.59 -19.70 -16.14
N ILE A 605 13.05 -20.49 -17.11
CA ILE A 605 12.18 -21.05 -18.15
C ILE A 605 11.26 -22.10 -17.53
N PHE A 606 11.77 -22.97 -16.66
CA PHE A 606 10.96 -24.01 -16.02
C PHE A 606 10.00 -23.44 -14.99
N VAL A 607 10.38 -22.39 -14.26
CA VAL A 607 9.43 -21.62 -13.43
C VAL A 607 8.24 -21.16 -14.26
N ASN A 608 8.50 -20.53 -15.40
CA ASN A 608 7.45 -20.04 -16.28
C ASN A 608 6.55 -21.18 -16.77
N LEU A 609 7.15 -22.26 -17.28
CA LEU A 609 6.41 -23.39 -17.83
C LEU A 609 5.55 -24.06 -16.75
N LYS A 610 6.08 -24.25 -15.54
CA LYS A 610 5.37 -24.84 -14.41
C LYS A 610 4.18 -24.00 -13.98
N LEU A 611 4.39 -22.70 -13.73
CA LEU A 611 3.31 -21.79 -13.34
C LEU A 611 2.29 -21.63 -14.46
N SER A 612 2.73 -21.60 -15.72
CA SER A 612 1.81 -21.58 -16.86
C SER A 612 0.94 -22.82 -16.94
N GLU A 613 1.49 -23.99 -16.62
CA GLU A 613 0.72 -25.23 -16.58
C GLU A 613 -0.28 -25.24 -15.43
N ASN A 614 0.11 -24.77 -14.24
CA ASN A 614 -0.80 -24.64 -13.10
C ASN A 614 -1.98 -23.70 -13.44
N MET A 615 -1.71 -22.56 -14.09
CA MET A 615 -2.76 -21.63 -14.54
C MET A 615 -3.67 -22.24 -15.61
N LYS A 616 -3.13 -22.97 -16.58
CA LYS A 616 -3.94 -23.66 -17.60
C LYS A 616 -4.82 -24.74 -16.99
N LYS A 617 -4.32 -25.47 -15.98
CA LYS A 617 -5.11 -26.47 -15.24
C LYS A 617 -6.29 -25.83 -14.52
N ALA A 618 -6.15 -24.58 -14.08
CA ALA A 618 -7.23 -23.78 -13.50
C ALA A 618 -8.23 -23.21 -14.52
N GLY A 619 -8.10 -23.53 -15.81
CA GLY A 619 -8.99 -23.06 -16.87
C GLY A 619 -8.64 -21.71 -17.47
N TYR A 620 -7.54 -21.07 -17.07
CA TYR A 620 -7.12 -19.80 -17.68
C TYR A 620 -6.59 -19.98 -19.10
N ASN A 621 -6.90 -19.02 -19.96
CA ASN A 621 -6.17 -18.74 -21.20
C ASN A 621 -4.81 -18.10 -20.87
N THR A 622 -3.83 -18.95 -20.53
CA THR A 622 -2.51 -18.49 -20.09
C THR A 622 -1.57 -18.16 -21.23
N ARG A 623 -1.08 -16.92 -21.25
CA ARG A 623 -0.01 -16.44 -22.13
C ARG A 623 1.31 -16.38 -21.38
N SER A 624 2.40 -16.79 -22.02
CA SER A 624 3.73 -16.73 -21.41
C SER A 624 4.74 -16.00 -22.26
N THR A 625 5.63 -15.26 -21.60
CA THR A 625 6.76 -14.57 -22.23
C THR A 625 8.04 -14.76 -21.44
N PHE A 626 9.17 -14.65 -22.14
CA PHE A 626 10.51 -14.82 -21.58
C PHE A 626 11.41 -13.66 -21.99
N LEU A 627 12.30 -13.24 -21.10
CA LEU A 627 13.36 -12.26 -21.37
C LEU A 627 12.79 -10.93 -21.92
N THR A 628 13.33 -10.42 -23.04
CA THR A 628 12.89 -9.17 -23.68
C THR A 628 11.43 -9.22 -24.11
N ALA A 629 10.87 -10.38 -24.45
CA ALA A 629 9.44 -10.48 -24.79
C ALA A 629 8.52 -10.09 -23.62
N SER A 630 9.02 -10.22 -22.39
CA SER A 630 8.33 -9.82 -21.16
C SER A 630 8.41 -8.32 -20.84
N GLN A 631 9.12 -7.52 -21.64
CA GLN A 631 9.16 -6.07 -21.42
C GLN A 631 7.78 -5.43 -21.63
N ARG A 632 7.60 -4.24 -21.07
CA ARG A 632 6.39 -3.44 -21.23
C ARG A 632 6.15 -3.12 -22.71
N GLU A 633 7.21 -2.64 -23.36
CA GLU A 633 7.19 -2.14 -24.73
C GLU A 633 8.56 -2.36 -25.40
N GLY A 634 8.55 -2.56 -26.71
CA GLY A 634 9.76 -2.75 -27.51
C GLY A 634 10.16 -1.49 -28.28
N PHE A 635 11.39 -1.47 -28.80
CA PHE A 635 11.86 -0.38 -29.64
C PHE A 635 11.16 -0.34 -31.01
N LYS A 636 11.05 0.87 -31.56
CA LYS A 636 10.53 1.13 -32.91
C LYS A 636 11.38 2.20 -33.59
N ASP A 637 11.85 1.91 -34.79
CA ASP A 637 12.63 2.82 -35.63
C ASP A 637 13.78 3.53 -34.88
N LEU A 638 14.51 2.81 -34.03
CA LEU A 638 15.56 3.30 -33.13
C LEU A 638 16.67 4.08 -33.86
N ALA A 639 16.92 3.74 -35.13
CA ALA A 639 17.87 4.46 -35.99
C ALA A 639 17.45 5.91 -36.32
N LYS A 640 16.17 6.26 -36.17
CA LYS A 640 15.66 7.64 -36.33
C LYS A 640 16.10 8.55 -35.19
N TYR A 641 16.20 7.98 -33.99
CA TYR A 641 16.43 8.71 -32.75
C TYR A 641 17.90 8.71 -32.30
N THR A 642 18.73 7.86 -32.92
CA THR A 642 20.12 7.67 -32.52
C THR A 642 21.06 7.62 -33.73
N ARG A 643 22.30 8.09 -33.54
CA ARG A 643 23.37 8.02 -34.54
C ARG A 643 24.12 6.70 -34.42
N ARG A 644 24.79 6.25 -35.48
CA ARG A 644 25.69 5.06 -35.42
C ARG A 644 26.82 5.20 -34.40
N SER A 645 27.25 6.43 -34.09
CA SER A 645 28.22 6.70 -33.04
C SER A 645 27.66 6.48 -31.62
N GLN A 646 26.34 6.43 -31.47
CA GLN A 646 25.63 6.17 -30.22
C GLN A 646 25.18 4.71 -30.18
N ILE A 647 24.40 4.24 -31.17
CA ILE A 647 23.97 2.85 -31.25
C ILE A 647 24.55 2.21 -32.51
N LEU A 648 25.47 1.25 -32.34
CA LEU A 648 26.17 0.61 -33.45
C LEU A 648 25.23 -0.25 -34.32
N PHE A 649 24.28 -0.96 -33.71
CA PHE A 649 23.41 -1.94 -34.37
C PHE A 649 21.93 -1.76 -34.00
N PRO A 650 21.29 -0.61 -34.33
CA PRO A 650 19.92 -0.30 -33.91
C PRO A 650 18.90 -1.34 -34.41
N ARG A 651 19.02 -1.78 -35.66
CA ARG A 651 18.14 -2.83 -36.24
C ARG A 651 18.27 -4.19 -35.54
N PHE A 652 19.45 -4.50 -34.98
CA PHE A 652 19.64 -5.76 -34.25
C PHE A 652 18.98 -5.70 -32.88
N ILE A 653 19.01 -4.53 -32.23
CA ILE A 653 18.28 -4.31 -30.97
C ILE A 653 16.78 -4.45 -31.21
N GLU A 654 16.24 -3.85 -32.27
CA GLU A 654 14.84 -4.03 -32.68
C GLU A 654 14.51 -5.50 -32.99
N MET A 655 15.44 -6.25 -33.60
CA MET A 655 15.25 -7.66 -33.91
C MET A 655 15.11 -8.56 -32.67
N ILE A 656 15.50 -8.12 -31.47
CA ILE A 656 15.37 -8.95 -30.25
C ILE A 656 14.51 -8.30 -29.16
N SER A 657 14.27 -7.00 -29.27
CA SER A 657 13.64 -6.15 -28.26
C SER A 657 12.72 -5.11 -28.90
N GLY A 658 12.26 -5.33 -30.13
CA GLY A 658 11.36 -4.45 -30.86
C GLY A 658 9.88 -4.78 -30.66
N GLU A 659 9.00 -3.90 -31.13
CA GLU A 659 7.54 -3.99 -30.97
C GLU A 659 6.92 -5.31 -31.49
N GLN A 660 7.60 -6.02 -32.39
CA GLN A 660 7.14 -7.30 -32.93
C GLN A 660 7.33 -8.48 -31.96
N ILE A 661 8.28 -8.37 -31.02
CA ILE A 661 8.66 -9.44 -30.09
C ILE A 661 8.12 -9.16 -28.69
N VAL A 662 8.16 -7.89 -28.28
CA VAL A 662 7.72 -7.49 -26.95
C VAL A 662 6.21 -7.53 -26.85
N LYS A 663 5.71 -8.31 -25.88
CA LYS A 663 4.28 -8.53 -25.63
C LYS A 663 3.89 -8.39 -24.16
N GLY A 664 4.86 -8.18 -23.27
CA GLY A 664 4.64 -8.19 -21.83
C GLY A 664 3.58 -7.19 -21.37
N GLY A 665 3.68 -5.92 -21.77
CA GLY A 665 2.73 -4.88 -21.36
C GLY A 665 1.30 -5.14 -21.85
N GLU A 666 1.16 -5.59 -23.10
CA GLU A 666 -0.12 -6.00 -23.70
C GLU A 666 -0.74 -7.16 -22.92
N TYR A 667 0.05 -8.17 -22.56
CA TYR A 667 -0.45 -9.34 -21.84
C TYR A 667 -0.84 -9.00 -20.40
N GLN A 668 -0.09 -8.13 -19.72
CA GLN A 668 -0.42 -7.68 -18.38
C GLN A 668 -1.76 -6.93 -18.33
N GLN A 669 -2.01 -5.98 -19.24
CA GLN A 669 -3.30 -5.26 -19.28
C GLN A 669 -4.49 -6.17 -19.62
N ASN A 670 -4.25 -7.26 -20.34
CA ASN A 670 -5.27 -8.20 -20.80
C ASN A 670 -5.44 -9.43 -19.90
N SER A 671 -4.90 -9.45 -18.68
CA SER A 671 -4.94 -10.62 -17.80
C SER A 671 -5.56 -10.30 -16.44
N ASN A 672 -6.45 -11.17 -15.98
CA ASN A 672 -6.98 -11.16 -14.62
C ASN A 672 -5.95 -11.65 -13.59
N PHE A 673 -5.10 -12.60 -13.97
CA PHE A 673 -3.98 -13.05 -13.13
C PHE A 673 -2.63 -12.72 -13.79
N ILE A 674 -1.74 -12.09 -13.03
CA ILE A 674 -0.41 -11.67 -13.50
C ILE A 674 0.66 -12.25 -12.59
N TYR A 675 1.47 -13.17 -13.10
CA TYR A 675 2.76 -13.50 -12.50
C TYR A 675 3.87 -12.85 -13.32
N VAL A 676 4.74 -12.10 -12.65
CA VAL A 676 5.91 -11.50 -13.29
C VAL A 676 7.13 -11.61 -12.40
N MET A 677 8.26 -11.90 -13.04
CA MET A 677 9.55 -12.01 -12.42
C MET A 677 10.54 -11.11 -13.15
N GLY A 678 11.27 -10.29 -12.38
CA GLY A 678 12.05 -9.17 -12.89
C GLY A 678 13.25 -8.79 -12.02
N HIS A 679 14.08 -7.88 -12.52
CA HIS A 679 15.03 -7.13 -11.71
C HIS A 679 14.45 -5.74 -11.44
N GLY A 680 14.49 -5.25 -10.20
CA GLY A 680 13.79 -4.02 -9.87
C GLY A 680 14.33 -3.26 -8.67
N ILE A 681 13.70 -2.11 -8.50
CA ILE A 681 13.82 -1.16 -7.40
C ILE A 681 12.39 -0.67 -7.07
N TYR A 682 12.22 0.15 -6.03
CA TYR A 682 10.91 0.55 -5.53
C TYR A 682 10.00 1.26 -6.56
N TYR A 683 10.56 1.86 -7.60
CA TYR A 683 9.82 2.57 -8.65
C TYR A 683 9.80 1.87 -10.02
N LEU A 684 10.56 0.79 -10.22
CA LEU A 684 10.53 0.06 -11.50
C LEU A 684 10.97 -1.40 -11.42
N TYR A 685 10.61 -2.17 -12.42
CA TYR A 685 11.31 -3.42 -12.75
C TYR A 685 11.49 -3.61 -14.26
N GLU A 686 12.47 -4.44 -14.61
CA GLU A 686 12.89 -4.77 -15.97
C GLU A 686 13.09 -6.29 -16.14
N THR A 687 12.74 -6.79 -17.33
CA THR A 687 12.78 -8.22 -17.69
C THR A 687 13.78 -8.53 -18.81
N GLY A 688 14.27 -7.51 -19.52
CA GLY A 688 15.25 -7.63 -20.61
C GLY A 688 16.71 -7.31 -20.22
N ASP A 689 16.98 -6.93 -18.98
CA ASP A 689 18.27 -6.36 -18.51
C ASP A 689 19.51 -7.19 -18.91
N LEU A 690 19.39 -8.52 -18.85
CA LEU A 690 20.50 -9.40 -19.12
C LEU A 690 20.79 -9.52 -20.61
N LEU A 691 19.83 -9.32 -21.50
CA LEU A 691 20.07 -9.43 -22.94
C LEU A 691 20.54 -8.11 -23.56
N VAL A 692 19.92 -7.00 -23.13
CA VAL A 692 20.16 -5.69 -23.76
C VAL A 692 20.98 -4.73 -22.90
N ASP A 693 21.16 -4.98 -21.60
CA ASP A 693 21.71 -3.97 -20.68
C ASP A 693 23.04 -4.30 -19.98
N THR A 694 23.00 -5.04 -18.88
CA THR A 694 24.09 -5.07 -17.88
C THR A 694 25.21 -6.03 -18.25
N ARG A 695 24.87 -7.23 -18.73
CA ARG A 695 25.84 -8.30 -19.00
C ARG A 695 25.54 -9.03 -20.32
N GLY A 696 24.74 -8.38 -21.18
CA GLY A 696 24.08 -8.95 -22.34
C GLY A 696 24.86 -9.04 -23.62
N PHE A 697 24.21 -9.61 -24.62
CA PHE A 697 24.77 -10.36 -25.75
C PHE A 697 25.99 -9.65 -26.42
N PRO A 698 27.10 -10.35 -26.72
CA PRO A 698 28.35 -9.74 -27.22
C PRO A 698 28.29 -8.84 -28.48
N PRO A 699 27.29 -8.85 -29.37
CA PRO A 699 27.20 -7.81 -30.40
C PRO A 699 26.47 -6.53 -29.93
N ILE A 700 25.80 -6.54 -28.77
CA ILE A 700 24.92 -5.45 -28.31
C ILE A 700 25.62 -4.57 -27.27
N SER A 701 26.11 -5.21 -26.20
CA SER A 701 26.56 -4.50 -25.00
C SER A 701 27.95 -5.00 -24.55
N TRP A 702 28.81 -5.37 -25.50
CA TRP A 702 30.14 -5.92 -25.19
C TRP A 702 30.99 -5.05 -24.27
N PHE A 703 30.95 -3.72 -24.47
CA PHE A 703 31.62 -2.77 -23.59
C PHE A 703 30.95 -2.68 -22.22
N SER A 704 29.61 -2.79 -22.13
CA SER A 704 28.91 -2.76 -20.84
C SER A 704 29.33 -3.91 -19.94
N ARG A 705 29.72 -5.06 -20.49
CA ARG A 705 30.24 -6.18 -19.68
C ARG A 705 31.52 -5.84 -18.90
N LEU A 706 32.37 -4.96 -19.43
CA LEU A 706 33.63 -4.57 -18.79
C LEU A 706 33.42 -3.53 -17.67
N PHE A 707 32.33 -2.76 -17.73
CA PHE A 707 32.08 -1.60 -16.87
C PHE A 707 30.79 -1.69 -16.03
N SER A 708 29.90 -2.63 -16.33
CA SER A 708 28.81 -3.15 -15.49
C SER A 708 29.21 -3.35 -14.04
N PRO A 709 30.44 -3.81 -13.76
CA PRO A 709 30.86 -4.00 -12.39
C PRO A 709 31.12 -2.69 -11.60
N LYS A 710 31.20 -1.52 -12.27
CA LYS A 710 31.19 -0.19 -11.64
C LYS A 710 29.78 0.43 -11.56
N GLY A 711 28.74 -0.39 -11.72
CA GLY A 711 27.34 0.06 -11.75
C GLY A 711 26.92 0.73 -13.07
N ILE A 712 27.78 0.66 -14.10
CA ILE A 712 27.57 1.38 -15.35
C ILE A 712 26.95 0.45 -16.39
N ARG A 713 25.79 0.80 -16.92
CA ARG A 713 24.96 -0.06 -17.77
C ARG A 713 24.75 0.59 -19.15
N SER A 714 24.26 -0.17 -20.13
CA SER A 714 23.87 0.45 -21.41
C SER A 714 22.62 1.33 -21.27
N GLY A 715 21.76 1.08 -20.27
CA GLY A 715 20.44 1.67 -20.09
C GLY A 715 19.34 1.11 -21.00
N LEU A 716 19.64 0.31 -22.03
CA LEU A 716 18.66 -0.01 -23.10
C LEU A 716 17.41 -0.75 -22.60
N SER A 717 17.47 -1.48 -21.49
CA SER A 717 16.30 -2.15 -20.90
C SER A 717 15.28 -1.19 -20.30
N MET A 718 15.66 0.07 -20.04
CA MET A 718 14.83 1.10 -19.40
C MET A 718 13.63 1.53 -20.26
N HIS A 719 13.76 1.49 -21.59
CA HIS A 719 12.65 1.75 -22.52
C HIS A 719 11.45 0.83 -22.23
N GLY A 720 11.74 -0.46 -22.14
CA GLY A 720 10.75 -1.51 -21.88
C GLY A 720 10.51 -1.81 -20.40
N ALA A 721 11.00 -0.97 -19.48
CA ALA A 721 10.79 -1.16 -18.04
C ALA A 721 9.35 -0.82 -17.63
N TYR A 722 8.88 -1.48 -16.57
CA TYR A 722 7.64 -1.13 -15.88
C TYR A 722 8.00 -0.18 -14.75
N SER A 723 8.00 1.11 -15.04
CA SER A 723 8.22 2.17 -14.05
C SER A 723 6.93 2.91 -13.75
N ILE A 724 6.90 3.62 -12.62
CA ILE A 724 5.76 4.46 -12.21
C ILE A 724 5.32 5.38 -13.35
N ARG A 725 6.28 6.07 -13.97
CA ARG A 725 6.09 6.97 -15.12
C ARG A 725 5.20 6.39 -16.22
N HIS A 726 5.25 5.09 -16.45
CA HIS A 726 4.44 4.42 -17.48
C HIS A 726 3.24 3.68 -16.88
N VAL A 727 3.42 3.00 -15.74
CA VAL A 727 2.41 2.11 -15.15
C VAL A 727 1.15 2.87 -14.74
N GLU A 728 1.26 4.07 -14.20
CA GLU A 728 0.10 4.84 -13.73
C GLU A 728 -0.94 5.12 -14.84
N ASN A 729 -0.47 5.24 -16.09
CA ASN A 729 -1.28 5.44 -17.29
C ASN A 729 -1.72 4.15 -17.99
N MET A 730 -1.23 2.99 -17.56
CA MET A 730 -1.68 1.70 -18.10
C MET A 730 -3.14 1.42 -17.72
N LYS A 731 -3.83 0.64 -18.54
CA LYS A 731 -5.26 0.32 -18.36
C LYS A 731 -5.41 -1.12 -17.88
N PHE A 732 -5.28 -1.33 -16.57
CA PHE A 732 -5.51 -2.65 -15.98
C PHE A 732 -6.98 -2.84 -15.63
N GLY A 733 -7.47 -4.09 -15.76
CA GLY A 733 -8.65 -4.53 -15.03
C GLY A 733 -8.30 -4.90 -13.58
N PRO A 734 -9.29 -5.28 -12.75
CA PRO A 734 -9.13 -5.61 -11.33
C PRO A 734 -8.35 -6.91 -11.11
N SER A 735 -7.06 -6.90 -11.41
CA SER A 735 -6.22 -8.09 -11.51
C SER A 735 -5.62 -8.49 -10.17
N THR A 736 -5.25 -9.77 -10.03
CA THR A 736 -4.37 -10.27 -8.97
C THR A 736 -2.95 -10.40 -9.53
N MET A 737 -1.99 -9.75 -8.86
CA MET A 737 -0.59 -9.72 -9.31
C MET A 737 0.35 -10.32 -8.28
N PHE A 738 1.22 -11.23 -8.71
CA PHE A 738 2.39 -11.69 -7.95
C PHE A 738 3.66 -11.19 -8.63
N LEU A 739 4.32 -10.21 -8.01
CA LEU A 739 5.50 -9.52 -8.53
C LEU A 739 6.77 -10.01 -7.82
N GLN A 740 7.48 -10.94 -8.46
CA GLN A 740 8.75 -11.48 -7.99
C GLN A 740 9.91 -10.62 -8.53
N SER A 741 10.11 -9.45 -7.95
CA SER A 741 11.21 -8.53 -8.30
C SER A 741 11.67 -7.77 -7.06
N CYS A 742 12.98 -7.56 -6.91
CA CYS A 742 13.54 -7.00 -5.69
C CYS A 742 13.00 -5.59 -5.40
N ILE A 743 12.67 -5.30 -4.14
CA ILE A 743 12.37 -3.94 -3.63
C ILE A 743 11.09 -3.31 -4.23
N THR A 744 10.39 -3.97 -5.17
CA THR A 744 9.21 -3.38 -5.83
C THR A 744 8.02 -3.19 -4.88
N GLY A 745 8.00 -3.87 -3.74
CA GLY A 745 7.03 -3.66 -2.66
C GLY A 745 7.45 -2.61 -1.63
N ARG A 746 8.57 -1.92 -1.81
CA ARG A 746 9.03 -0.91 -0.83
C ARG A 746 8.11 0.30 -0.81
N ILE A 747 7.55 0.61 0.36
CA ILE A 747 6.72 1.80 0.61
C ILE A 747 7.17 2.63 1.82
N ASP A 748 8.17 2.14 2.56
CA ASP A 748 8.53 2.69 3.86
C ASP A 748 9.36 3.99 3.75
N GLY A 749 8.74 5.10 4.15
CA GLY A 749 9.34 6.45 4.10
C GLY A 749 9.40 7.03 2.69
N LEU A 750 8.54 6.59 1.79
CA LEU A 750 8.44 7.06 0.40
C LEU A 750 7.04 7.61 0.15
N LEU A 751 6.94 8.67 -0.66
CA LEU A 751 5.64 9.12 -1.16
C LEU A 751 4.97 8.00 -1.96
N PRO A 752 3.64 7.84 -1.84
CA PRO A 752 2.95 6.77 -2.53
C PRO A 752 3.00 6.92 -4.05
N GLU A 753 3.06 8.15 -4.58
CA GLU A 753 3.28 8.44 -6.01
C GLU A 753 4.68 8.01 -6.49
N ASN A 754 5.64 7.80 -5.59
CA ASN A 754 6.97 7.27 -5.90
C ASN A 754 7.07 5.75 -5.67
N CYS A 755 5.96 5.06 -5.36
CA CYS A 755 5.94 3.61 -5.13
C CYS A 755 5.27 2.85 -6.28
N LEU A 756 5.94 1.83 -6.82
CA LEU A 756 5.43 1.07 -7.97
C LEU A 756 4.13 0.30 -7.67
N THR A 757 4.00 -0.29 -6.48
CA THR A 757 2.77 -0.99 -6.06
C THR A 757 1.56 -0.05 -6.04
N ALA A 758 1.73 1.17 -5.54
CA ALA A 758 0.67 2.17 -5.54
C ALA A 758 0.28 2.61 -6.97
N ALA A 759 1.26 2.74 -7.88
CA ALA A 759 0.98 2.99 -9.30
C ALA A 759 0.15 1.87 -9.95
N TYR A 760 0.37 0.59 -9.61
CA TYR A 760 -0.48 -0.51 -10.08
C TYR A 760 -1.92 -0.42 -9.55
N PHE A 761 -2.11 -0.05 -8.28
CA PHE A 761 -3.46 0.18 -7.73
C PHE A 761 -4.16 1.34 -8.43
N HIS A 762 -3.44 2.44 -8.66
CA HIS A 762 -3.95 3.57 -9.44
C HIS A 762 -4.39 3.12 -10.84
N ALA A 763 -3.56 2.30 -11.49
CA ALA A 763 -3.75 1.78 -12.84
C ALA A 763 -4.92 0.79 -12.99
N GLY A 764 -5.41 0.21 -11.88
CA GLY A 764 -6.61 -0.63 -11.83
C GLY A 764 -6.44 -2.01 -11.20
N VAL A 765 -5.21 -2.42 -10.86
CA VAL A 765 -4.93 -3.71 -10.19
C VAL A 765 -5.62 -3.76 -8.83
N ASN A 766 -6.08 -4.95 -8.42
CA ASN A 766 -6.85 -5.13 -7.18
C ASN A 766 -6.00 -5.59 -6.00
N THR A 767 -4.99 -6.42 -6.25
CA THR A 767 -4.03 -6.84 -5.23
C THR A 767 -2.65 -7.11 -5.83
N VAL A 768 -1.60 -6.83 -5.05
CA VAL A 768 -0.21 -7.08 -5.43
C VAL A 768 0.52 -7.77 -4.28
N VAL A 769 1.13 -8.92 -4.55
CA VAL A 769 2.14 -9.51 -3.68
C VAL A 769 3.51 -9.11 -4.19
N ALA A 770 4.31 -8.43 -3.37
CA ALA A 770 5.63 -7.94 -3.77
C ALA A 770 6.61 -7.92 -2.59
N PRO A 771 7.92 -8.12 -2.85
CA PRO A 771 8.91 -8.08 -1.79
C PRO A 771 9.34 -6.65 -1.45
N THR A 772 9.43 -6.32 -0.17
CA THR A 772 9.85 -4.97 0.30
C THR A 772 11.33 -4.68 0.10
N ARG A 773 12.14 -5.73 -0.09
CA ARG A 773 13.61 -5.69 -0.21
C ARG A 773 14.10 -6.75 -1.17
N HIS A 774 15.42 -6.97 -1.19
CA HIS A 774 16.02 -8.09 -1.88
C HIS A 774 15.54 -9.42 -1.27
N GLN A 775 15.04 -10.31 -2.12
CA GLN A 775 14.50 -11.63 -1.73
C GLN A 775 15.58 -12.72 -1.62
N GLY A 776 16.87 -12.34 -1.64
CA GLY A 776 18.02 -13.24 -1.70
C GLY A 776 18.44 -13.63 -3.13
N ILE A 777 19.44 -14.51 -3.24
CA ILE A 777 19.81 -15.14 -4.52
C ILE A 777 18.67 -16.07 -4.93
N ILE A 778 18.03 -15.76 -6.05
CA ILE A 778 16.80 -16.45 -6.45
C ILE A 778 17.11 -17.78 -7.14
N PHE A 779 18.30 -17.92 -7.76
CA PHE A 779 18.75 -19.17 -8.37
C PHE A 779 20.28 -19.35 -8.27
N PRO A 780 20.78 -20.48 -7.71
CA PRO A 780 22.21 -20.77 -7.62
C PRO A 780 22.83 -21.11 -8.99
N GLY A 781 21.98 -21.29 -10.02
CA GLY A 781 22.35 -21.41 -11.41
C GLY A 781 22.70 -22.82 -11.83
N TRP A 782 21.83 -23.42 -12.63
CA TRP A 782 22.04 -24.74 -13.23
C TRP A 782 23.29 -24.83 -14.12
N THR A 783 23.91 -26.01 -14.11
CA THR A 783 24.87 -26.37 -15.14
C THR A 783 24.16 -26.72 -16.45
N THR A 784 24.89 -26.73 -17.57
CA THR A 784 24.34 -27.18 -18.86
C THR A 784 23.81 -28.61 -18.77
N ARG A 785 24.46 -29.46 -17.96
CA ARG A 785 24.00 -30.83 -17.70
C ARG A 785 22.67 -30.84 -16.95
N ASP A 786 22.50 -29.98 -15.94
CA ASP A 786 21.27 -29.90 -15.16
C ASP A 786 20.11 -29.40 -16.04
N PHE A 787 20.35 -28.38 -16.87
CA PHE A 787 19.37 -27.91 -17.85
C PHE A 787 18.96 -29.01 -18.84
N ILE A 788 19.93 -29.72 -19.44
CA ILE A 788 19.62 -30.83 -20.36
C ILE A 788 18.83 -31.93 -19.65
N LYS A 789 19.20 -32.27 -18.40
CA LYS A 789 18.48 -33.27 -17.61
C LYS A 789 17.04 -32.84 -17.35
N ALA A 790 16.82 -31.62 -16.88
CA ALA A 790 15.48 -31.07 -16.63
C ALA A 790 14.65 -31.02 -17.92
N PHE A 791 15.27 -30.61 -19.04
CA PHE A 791 14.63 -30.58 -20.35
C PHE A 791 14.21 -31.99 -20.81
N LEU A 792 15.09 -32.99 -20.70
CA LEU A 792 14.76 -34.37 -21.05
C LEU A 792 13.66 -34.94 -20.15
N GLN A 793 13.69 -34.67 -18.84
CA GLN A 793 12.64 -35.08 -17.91
C GLN A 793 11.29 -34.47 -18.29
N TYR A 794 11.27 -33.17 -18.61
CA TYR A 794 10.06 -32.50 -19.08
C TYR A 794 9.56 -33.07 -20.41
N CYS A 795 10.43 -33.25 -21.40
CA CYS A 795 10.03 -33.76 -22.71
C CYS A 795 9.54 -35.21 -22.67
N ILE A 796 10.13 -36.07 -21.83
CA ILE A 796 9.83 -37.50 -21.79
C ILE A 796 8.69 -37.81 -20.80
N ARG A 797 8.68 -37.16 -19.63
CA ARG A 797 7.81 -37.52 -18.49
C ARG A 797 6.84 -36.44 -18.06
N ARG A 798 6.96 -35.22 -18.60
CA ARG A 798 6.25 -34.02 -18.11
C ARG A 798 6.51 -33.73 -16.63
N GLU A 799 7.68 -34.12 -16.15
CA GLU A 799 8.17 -33.80 -14.80
C GLU A 799 8.86 -32.44 -14.81
N PHE A 800 8.54 -31.59 -13.83
CA PHE A 800 9.21 -30.31 -13.62
C PHE A 800 10.22 -30.43 -12.49
N PRO A 801 11.31 -29.64 -12.51
CA PRO A 801 12.18 -29.48 -11.36
C PRO A 801 11.44 -28.76 -10.24
N ASP A 802 11.87 -29.00 -9.00
CA ASP A 802 11.36 -28.30 -7.82
C ASP A 802 11.63 -26.80 -7.94
N LEU A 803 10.64 -26.00 -7.52
CA LEU A 803 10.80 -24.55 -7.43
C LEU A 803 11.41 -24.18 -6.08
N HIS A 804 12.18 -23.10 -6.06
CA HIS A 804 12.87 -22.60 -4.88
C HIS A 804 12.59 -21.11 -4.66
N PHE A 805 12.88 -20.63 -3.44
CA PHE A 805 12.76 -19.21 -3.06
C PHE A 805 11.39 -18.59 -3.39
N GLY A 806 11.37 -17.36 -3.92
CA GLY A 806 10.13 -16.64 -4.22
C GLY A 806 9.24 -17.35 -5.25
N SER A 807 9.79 -18.21 -6.10
CA SER A 807 9.01 -18.96 -7.09
C SER A 807 8.23 -20.11 -6.44
N LEU A 808 8.75 -20.70 -5.35
CA LEU A 808 8.03 -21.68 -4.55
C LEU A 808 6.84 -21.03 -3.80
N ILE A 809 7.08 -19.86 -3.17
CA ILE A 809 6.00 -19.09 -2.53
C ILE A 809 4.93 -18.69 -3.56
N ALA A 810 5.35 -18.27 -4.76
CA ALA A 810 4.42 -17.91 -5.83
C ALA A 810 3.57 -19.11 -6.29
N GLU A 811 4.19 -20.28 -6.50
CA GLU A 811 3.46 -21.50 -6.85
C GLU A 811 2.45 -21.88 -5.77
N ASP A 812 2.88 -21.93 -4.50
CA ASP A 812 1.99 -22.31 -3.41
C ASP A 812 0.86 -21.29 -3.21
N PHE A 813 1.12 -20.00 -3.42
CA PHE A 813 0.10 -18.96 -3.44
C PHE A 813 -0.93 -19.23 -4.55
N ILE A 814 -0.46 -19.46 -5.77
CA ILE A 814 -1.29 -19.74 -6.95
C ILE A 814 -2.15 -20.99 -6.72
N LEU A 815 -1.56 -22.08 -6.23
CA LEU A 815 -2.26 -23.34 -5.97
C LEU A 815 -3.29 -23.18 -4.84
N ASN A 816 -3.02 -22.38 -3.81
CA ASN A 816 -4.02 -22.11 -2.78
C ASN A 816 -5.23 -21.31 -3.31
N LEU A 817 -5.04 -20.41 -4.27
CA LEU A 817 -6.16 -19.73 -4.93
C LEU A 817 -6.98 -20.72 -5.78
N ILE A 818 -6.29 -21.53 -6.59
CA ILE A 818 -6.92 -22.42 -7.57
C ILE A 818 -7.57 -23.63 -6.88
N ASP A 819 -6.79 -24.42 -6.15
CA ASP A 819 -7.21 -25.74 -5.66
C ASP A 819 -8.06 -25.64 -4.38
N ASN A 820 -7.86 -24.58 -3.60
CA ASN A 820 -8.46 -24.41 -2.28
C ASN A 820 -9.45 -23.22 -2.20
N ASN A 821 -9.69 -22.51 -3.31
CA ASN A 821 -10.55 -21.32 -3.43
C ASN A 821 -10.35 -20.34 -2.25
N LYS A 822 -9.09 -20.01 -1.96
CA LYS A 822 -8.72 -19.15 -0.83
C LYS A 822 -8.72 -17.68 -1.23
N THR A 823 -8.97 -16.81 -0.26
CA THR A 823 -8.68 -15.38 -0.37
C THR A 823 -7.18 -15.17 -0.56
N VAL A 824 -6.78 -14.02 -1.12
CA VAL A 824 -5.36 -13.70 -1.36
C VAL A 824 -4.55 -13.63 -0.07
N GLY A 825 -5.16 -13.19 1.04
CA GLY A 825 -4.52 -13.22 2.35
C GLY A 825 -4.26 -14.63 2.85
N MET A 826 -5.26 -15.50 2.76
CA MET A 826 -5.13 -16.89 3.15
C MET A 826 -4.15 -17.67 2.27
N ALA A 827 -4.16 -17.43 0.97
CA ALA A 827 -3.23 -18.04 0.03
C ALA A 827 -1.77 -17.67 0.35
N LEU A 828 -1.48 -16.40 0.63
CA LEU A 828 -0.11 -15.98 0.95
C LEU A 828 0.32 -16.49 2.33
N ARG A 829 -0.56 -16.43 3.34
CA ARG A 829 -0.32 -17.00 4.67
C ARG A 829 0.06 -18.48 4.56
N ASN A 830 -0.76 -19.27 3.86
CA ASN A 830 -0.53 -20.70 3.70
C ASN A 830 0.79 -20.99 2.96
N ALA A 831 1.06 -20.26 1.87
CA ALA A 831 2.29 -20.40 1.10
C ALA A 831 3.54 -20.11 1.94
N LYS A 832 3.50 -19.07 2.79
CA LYS A 832 4.58 -18.75 3.72
C LYS A 832 4.80 -19.85 4.76
N ASN A 833 3.73 -20.34 5.39
CA ASN A 833 3.82 -21.33 6.45
C ASN A 833 4.42 -22.67 5.99
N ILE A 834 4.20 -23.06 4.72
CA ILE A 834 4.77 -24.30 4.16
C ILE A 834 6.13 -24.11 3.48
N TYR A 835 6.55 -22.87 3.23
CA TYR A 835 7.79 -22.57 2.52
C TYR A 835 9.02 -23.09 3.27
N LEU A 836 9.22 -22.71 4.54
CA LEU A 836 10.40 -23.16 5.31
C LEU A 836 10.42 -24.68 5.51
N PRO A 837 9.30 -25.36 5.84
CA PRO A 837 9.26 -26.83 5.86
C PRO A 837 9.73 -27.49 4.56
N LYS A 838 9.41 -26.94 3.38
CA LYS A 838 9.84 -27.46 2.07
C LYS A 838 11.30 -27.11 1.75
N GLU A 839 11.70 -25.90 2.09
CA GLU A 839 12.95 -25.30 1.58
C GLU A 839 14.13 -25.48 2.56
N ALA A 840 13.91 -25.63 3.87
CA ALA A 840 14.97 -25.57 4.88
C ALA A 840 16.14 -26.53 4.63
N ASP A 841 15.86 -27.73 4.12
CA ASP A 841 16.88 -28.77 3.87
C ASP A 841 17.57 -28.68 2.52
N PHE A 842 17.06 -27.88 1.58
CA PHE A 842 17.69 -27.65 0.28
C PHE A 842 19.10 -27.05 0.47
N SER A 843 20.11 -27.63 -0.17
CA SER A 843 21.49 -27.14 -0.08
C SER A 843 22.00 -26.70 -1.44
N PHE A 844 22.77 -25.61 -1.46
CA PHE A 844 23.38 -25.11 -2.68
C PHE A 844 24.72 -24.46 -2.39
N LYS A 845 25.51 -24.21 -3.44
CA LYS A 845 26.83 -23.60 -3.36
C LYS A 845 26.75 -22.12 -3.68
N LEU A 846 27.40 -21.30 -2.86
CA LEU A 846 27.66 -19.89 -3.14
C LEU A 846 29.15 -19.62 -3.22
N GLY A 847 29.59 -18.97 -4.30
CA GLY A 847 30.98 -18.60 -4.53
C GLY A 847 31.77 -19.56 -5.44
N PRO A 848 33.11 -19.44 -5.47
CA PRO A 848 33.96 -20.07 -6.48
C PRO A 848 33.90 -21.60 -6.44
N LEU A 849 33.83 -22.26 -7.61
CA LEU A 849 33.61 -23.71 -7.74
C LEU A 849 34.52 -24.58 -6.85
N PHE A 850 35.77 -24.14 -6.63
CA PHE A 850 36.79 -24.88 -5.86
C PHE A 850 36.91 -24.44 -4.39
N LYS A 851 36.24 -23.34 -3.99
CA LYS A 851 36.26 -22.80 -2.62
C LYS A 851 34.91 -22.90 -1.92
N SER A 852 33.81 -22.95 -2.68
CA SER A 852 32.45 -22.99 -2.14
C SER A 852 32.07 -24.37 -1.63
N ARG A 853 31.49 -24.40 -0.43
CA ARG A 853 30.86 -25.59 0.13
C ARG A 853 29.37 -25.51 -0.07
N GLU A 854 28.76 -26.67 -0.24
CA GLU A 854 27.31 -26.78 -0.30
C GLU A 854 26.75 -26.63 1.11
N THR A 855 25.88 -25.65 1.33
CA THR A 855 25.28 -25.37 2.64
C THR A 855 23.80 -25.03 2.51
N LYS A 856 23.08 -25.03 3.63
CA LYS A 856 21.63 -24.79 3.65
C LYS A 856 21.23 -23.32 3.53
N HIS A 857 22.14 -22.37 3.79
CA HIS A 857 21.89 -20.93 3.73
C HIS A 857 20.55 -20.48 4.37
N ILE A 858 20.28 -20.91 5.60
CA ILE A 858 18.99 -20.68 6.27
C ILE A 858 18.62 -19.20 6.39
N SER A 859 19.60 -18.31 6.54
CA SER A 859 19.37 -16.86 6.59
C SER A 859 18.71 -16.36 5.31
N ILE A 860 19.22 -16.74 4.13
CA ILE A 860 18.63 -16.34 2.82
C ILE A 860 17.19 -16.84 2.69
N LYS A 861 16.90 -18.05 3.19
CA LYS A 861 15.54 -18.59 3.15
C LYS A 861 14.61 -17.83 4.09
N MET A 862 15.06 -17.51 5.30
CA MET A 862 14.30 -16.64 6.22
C MET A 862 14.02 -15.27 5.61
N GLN A 863 15.01 -14.68 4.91
CA GLN A 863 14.80 -13.42 4.19
C GLN A 863 13.68 -13.54 3.16
N CYS A 864 13.74 -14.56 2.28
CA CYS A 864 12.71 -14.81 1.28
C CYS A 864 11.31 -14.99 1.91
N HIS A 865 11.21 -15.66 3.04
CA HIS A 865 9.96 -15.84 3.77
C HIS A 865 9.35 -14.51 4.27
N ARG A 866 10.17 -13.58 4.75
CA ARG A 866 9.71 -12.31 5.37
C ARG A 866 9.37 -11.22 4.36
N VAL A 867 10.09 -11.14 3.24
CA VAL A 867 10.04 -9.94 2.38
C VAL A 867 8.73 -9.75 1.63
N PHE A 868 8.03 -10.82 1.25
CA PHE A 868 6.80 -10.72 0.48
C PHE A 868 5.64 -10.23 1.33
N ASN A 869 5.10 -9.05 1.02
CA ASN A 869 3.87 -8.55 1.64
C ASN A 869 2.73 -8.59 0.64
N LEU A 870 1.51 -8.74 1.17
CA LEU A 870 0.28 -8.55 0.42
C LEU A 870 -0.15 -7.10 0.53
N TYR A 871 -0.28 -6.45 -0.61
CA TYR A 871 -0.93 -5.15 -0.73
C TYR A 871 -2.35 -5.34 -1.31
N GLY A 872 -3.36 -4.78 -0.65
CA GLY A 872 -4.77 -5.01 -0.92
C GLY A 872 -5.51 -5.64 0.25
N ASP A 873 -6.82 -5.84 0.09
CA ASP A 873 -7.68 -6.47 1.11
C ASP A 873 -7.34 -7.96 1.25
N PRO A 874 -6.92 -8.45 2.43
CA PRO A 874 -6.60 -9.88 2.62
C PRO A 874 -7.81 -10.80 2.45
N ALA A 875 -9.04 -10.30 2.59
CA ALA A 875 -10.26 -11.06 2.39
C ALA A 875 -10.74 -11.08 0.94
N PHE A 876 -10.04 -10.42 0.01
CA PHE A 876 -10.36 -10.47 -1.41
C PHE A 876 -10.22 -11.90 -1.94
N ASN A 877 -11.30 -12.44 -2.53
CA ASN A 877 -11.26 -13.69 -3.28
C ASN A 877 -11.34 -13.38 -4.78
N PRO A 878 -10.24 -13.55 -5.54
CA PRO A 878 -10.27 -13.29 -6.98
C PRO A 878 -11.08 -14.35 -7.71
N TYR A 879 -11.48 -14.05 -8.95
CA TYR A 879 -12.11 -15.02 -9.85
C TYR A 879 -11.06 -16.06 -10.27
N GLN A 880 -11.43 -17.35 -10.28
CA GLN A 880 -10.70 -18.39 -11.00
C GLN A 880 -11.66 -19.17 -11.88
N PRO A 881 -11.34 -19.43 -13.18
CA PRO A 881 -12.24 -20.13 -14.07
C PRO A 881 -12.72 -21.48 -13.54
N ILE A 882 -11.86 -22.25 -12.89
CA ILE A 882 -12.20 -23.57 -12.33
C ILE A 882 -13.16 -23.54 -11.13
N ASN A 883 -13.22 -22.44 -10.38
CA ASN A 883 -14.03 -22.33 -9.17
C ASN A 883 -15.44 -21.78 -9.44
N GLU A 884 -15.69 -21.28 -10.65
CA GLU A 884 -16.91 -20.56 -11.05
C GLU A 884 -17.55 -21.18 -12.32
N SER A 885 -17.10 -22.38 -12.74
CA SER A 885 -17.55 -23.11 -13.94
C SER A 885 -18.74 -24.04 -13.73
#